data_AF-S7NAN8-F1
#
_entry.id   AF-S7NAN8-F1
#
_cell.length_a   1.000
_cell.length_b   1.000
_cell.length_c   1.000
_cell.angle_alpha   90.00
_cell.angle_beta   90.00
_cell.angle_gamma   90.00
#
_symmetry.space_group_name_H-M   'P 1'
#
loop_
_entity.id
_entity.type
_entity.pdbx_description
1 polymer ?
#
loop_
_entity_poly.entity_id
_entity_poly.type
_entity_poly.pdbx_seq_one_letter_code
_entity_poly.pdbx_strand_id
1 'polypeptide(L)'
;MLYTRHPVDIALTLYTRHPVDIALTLYTRHPVDIALTLYTRHPVDIALTLYTRHPVDIALTLYTRHPVDIALTLYTRHPVDIALTLYTRHPVDIALTLYTRHPVDIALTLYTRHPVDIALTLYTRHPVDIALTLYTRHPVDIALTLYTRHPVDIALTLYTRHPVDIALTLYTRHPVDIALTLYTRHPVDIALTLYTRHPVDIALTLYTRHPVDIALTLYTRHPVDIALTLYTRHPVDIALTLYTRHPVDIALTLYTRHPVDIALTLYTRHPVDIALTLYTRHPVDIALTLYTRHPVDIALTLYTRHPVDIALTLYTRHPVDIALTLYTRHAAQIVLISLFELNTPEFTMLLGALPKTFQDGATKLLHNHLKNSSNTSVSSPSNTIGRTPSRHNRSRTSPLTSPTNCSHGGLSPSLLDYDTENLNSEEIYSSLRGVTEAIERFSFRSQEDLNEPIKQDGKKDFASPATEGRAGSDAAEGGRTALDNKTSLLNTQPPRTFPGPRTHDYNLYPYPDTINTYDKTALKEAVFDDDMEQLRDVPIDHSDLVADLLKELSNHNERVEERKGALLELLKVTREDSLGVWEEHFKTILLLLLETLGDKDHSIRALALRVLREILRNQPARFKNYAELTIMKTLEAHKDSHKEVVRAAEEAASTLASSIHPEQCIKVLCPIIQTADYPINLAAIKMQTKVVERIARESLLQLLADIIPGLLQGYDNTESSVRKASVFCLVAIYSVIGEELKPHLAQLTGSKMKLLNLYIKRAQTTNSNSSSSSDVSTHS
;
A
#
# COMPACT_ATOMS: atom_id res chain seq x y z
N MET A 1 -43.26 34.64 -3.80
CA MET A 1 -43.75 33.74 -4.86
C MET A 1 -43.77 34.52 -6.17
N LEU A 2 -43.07 34.05 -7.20
CA LEU A 2 -42.97 34.72 -8.51
C LEU A 2 -43.49 33.80 -9.63
N TYR A 3 -44.21 34.41 -10.58
CA TYR A 3 -44.67 33.78 -11.82
C TYR A 3 -44.20 34.61 -13.01
N THR A 4 -43.38 34.05 -13.89
CA THR A 4 -42.77 34.77 -15.03
C THR A 4 -42.99 34.05 -16.36
N ARG A 5 -42.96 34.82 -17.46
CA ARG A 5 -43.06 34.35 -18.86
C ARG A 5 -41.79 34.67 -19.67
N HIS A 6 -40.69 34.87 -18.98
CA HIS A 6 -39.36 35.17 -19.52
C HIS A 6 -38.31 34.38 -18.70
N PRO A 7 -37.08 34.22 -19.21
CA PRO A 7 -35.93 33.74 -18.42
C PRO A 7 -35.81 34.49 -17.09
N VAL A 8 -35.30 33.81 -16.07
CA VAL A 8 -35.21 34.34 -14.70
C VAL A 8 -33.77 34.33 -14.24
N ASP A 9 -33.10 35.45 -14.46
CA ASP A 9 -31.70 35.65 -14.11
C ASP A 9 -31.67 36.43 -12.77
N ILE A 10 -31.30 35.75 -11.69
CA ILE A 10 -31.22 36.31 -10.34
C ILE A 10 -29.75 36.42 -9.94
N ALA A 11 -29.13 37.55 -10.29
CA ALA A 11 -27.81 37.93 -9.81
C ALA A 11 -27.94 38.84 -8.58
N LEU A 12 -27.50 38.38 -7.41
CA LEU A 12 -27.49 39.18 -6.17
C LEU A 12 -26.08 39.17 -5.57
N THR A 13 -25.47 40.36 -5.50
CA THR A 13 -24.25 40.58 -4.69
C THR A 13 -24.61 41.40 -3.47
N LEU A 14 -24.44 40.84 -2.27
CA LEU A 14 -24.96 41.42 -1.03
C LEU A 14 -23.86 41.53 0.04
N TYR A 15 -23.73 42.73 0.63
CA TYR A 15 -22.83 43.01 1.76
C TYR A 15 -23.65 43.50 2.95
N THR A 16 -23.81 42.69 4.00
CA THR A 16 -24.65 43.05 5.17
C THR A 16 -23.95 42.89 6.52
N ARG A 17 -24.54 43.53 7.53
CA ARG A 17 -24.28 43.30 8.96
C ARG A 17 -25.54 42.90 9.69
N HIS A 18 -26.39 42.12 9.02
CA HIS A 18 -27.64 41.57 9.53
C HIS A 18 -27.78 40.12 9.06
N PRO A 19 -28.57 39.28 9.74
CA PRO A 19 -28.99 37.97 9.23
C PRO A 19 -29.56 38.10 7.82
N VAL A 20 -29.42 37.05 7.02
CA VAL A 20 -29.93 37.06 5.65
C VAL A 20 -30.75 35.81 5.36
N ASP A 21 -32.06 36.01 5.30
CA ASP A 21 -33.04 34.96 5.07
C ASP A 21 -33.52 35.07 3.61
N ILE A 22 -33.12 34.14 2.75
CA ILE A 22 -33.47 34.12 1.32
C ILE A 22 -34.47 33.01 1.06
N ALA A 23 -35.76 33.35 1.15
CA ALA A 23 -36.86 32.46 0.79
C ALA A 23 -37.38 32.77 -0.63
N LEU A 24 -37.13 31.88 -1.58
CA LEU A 24 -37.63 32.00 -2.96
C LEU A 24 -38.57 30.83 -3.30
N THR A 25 -39.76 31.18 -3.79
CA THR A 25 -40.66 30.25 -4.49
C THR A 25 -40.93 30.75 -5.89
N LEU A 26 -40.47 30.01 -6.90
CA LEU A 26 -40.54 30.40 -8.31
C LEU A 26 -41.28 29.34 -9.13
N TYR A 27 -42.24 29.79 -9.93
CA TYR A 27 -42.94 28.99 -10.93
C TYR A 27 -42.72 29.61 -12.31
N THR A 28 -41.97 28.93 -13.16
CA THR A 28 -41.60 29.46 -14.49
C THR A 28 -41.66 28.38 -15.58
N ARG A 29 -41.66 28.85 -16.83
CA ARG A 29 -41.58 28.04 -18.05
C ARG A 29 -40.37 28.42 -18.89
N HIS A 30 -39.30 28.88 -18.25
CA HIS A 30 -38.07 29.35 -18.87
C HIS A 30 -36.86 28.94 -17.99
N PRO A 31 -35.62 29.02 -18.52
CA PRO A 31 -34.40 28.80 -17.74
C PRO A 31 -34.34 29.68 -16.48
N VAL A 32 -33.60 29.22 -15.48
CA VAL A 32 -33.48 29.85 -14.17
C VAL A 32 -32.02 29.84 -13.75
N ASP A 33 -31.41 31.02 -13.76
CA ASP A 33 -29.99 31.20 -13.50
C ASP A 33 -29.87 32.01 -12.20
N ILE A 34 -29.42 31.36 -11.13
CA ILE A 34 -29.35 31.96 -9.78
C ILE A 34 -27.89 32.08 -9.36
N ALA A 35 -27.38 33.30 -9.35
CA ALA A 35 -26.03 33.64 -8.92
C ALA A 35 -26.08 34.52 -7.65
N LEU A 36 -25.93 33.92 -6.47
CA LEU A 36 -25.90 34.66 -5.20
C LEU A 36 -24.46 34.73 -4.66
N THR A 37 -23.96 35.94 -4.46
CA THR A 37 -22.66 36.23 -3.86
C THR A 37 -22.86 37.04 -2.58
N LEU A 38 -22.61 36.44 -1.43
CA LEU A 38 -23.05 37.00 -0.16
C LEU A 38 -21.94 37.09 0.88
N TYR A 39 -21.73 38.31 1.38
CA TYR A 39 -20.77 38.66 2.41
C TYR A 39 -21.49 39.17 3.65
N THR A 40 -21.58 38.36 4.69
CA THR A 40 -22.21 38.75 5.97
C THR A 40 -21.35 38.38 7.18
N ARG A 41 -21.78 38.87 8.34
CA ARG A 41 -21.27 38.52 9.66
C ARG A 41 -22.37 37.96 10.56
N HIS A 42 -23.39 37.34 9.98
CA HIS A 42 -24.58 36.82 10.66
C HIS A 42 -25.03 35.51 9.98
N PRO A 43 -25.97 34.75 10.58
CA PRO A 43 -26.52 33.54 9.97
C PRO A 43 -27.10 33.80 8.57
N VAL A 44 -27.10 32.75 7.75
CA VAL A 44 -27.61 32.78 6.37
C VAL A 44 -28.48 31.57 6.13
N ASP A 45 -29.77 31.83 5.93
CA ASP A 45 -30.78 30.79 5.76
C ASP A 45 -31.32 30.90 4.32
N ILE A 46 -31.02 29.91 3.48
CA ILE A 46 -31.40 29.91 2.06
C ILE A 46 -32.37 28.78 1.77
N ALA A 47 -33.62 29.14 1.48
CA ALA A 47 -34.69 28.22 1.12
C ALA A 47 -35.17 28.51 -0.31
N LEU A 48 -34.68 27.74 -1.30
CA LEU A 48 -35.11 27.87 -2.70
C LEU A 48 -36.06 26.72 -3.07
N THR A 49 -37.23 27.08 -3.58
CA THR A 49 -38.30 26.15 -3.97
C THR A 49 -38.68 26.44 -5.43
N LEU A 50 -38.17 25.63 -6.35
CA LEU A 50 -38.18 25.92 -7.79
C LEU A 50 -39.02 24.91 -8.56
N TYR A 51 -39.96 25.43 -9.37
CA TYR A 51 -40.79 24.64 -10.27
C TYR A 51 -40.63 25.17 -11.69
N THR A 52 -39.89 24.43 -12.53
CA THR A 52 -39.64 24.82 -13.92
C THR A 52 -39.76 23.64 -14.89
N ARG A 53 -39.72 23.93 -16.18
CA ARG A 53 -39.67 22.98 -17.29
C ARG A 53 -38.46 23.22 -18.19
N HIS A 54 -37.41 23.83 -17.65
CA HIS A 54 -36.20 24.25 -18.37
C HIS A 54 -34.96 24.07 -17.45
N PRO A 55 -33.73 24.22 -17.98
CA PRO A 55 -32.51 24.11 -17.18
C PRO A 55 -32.50 25.03 -15.96
N VAL A 56 -31.72 24.65 -14.95
CA VAL A 56 -31.59 25.38 -13.68
C VAL A 56 -30.14 25.37 -13.24
N ASP A 57 -29.55 26.55 -13.21
CA ASP A 57 -28.15 26.74 -12.90
C ASP A 57 -28.07 27.56 -11.60
N ILE A 58 -27.53 26.96 -10.53
CA ILE A 58 -27.47 27.57 -9.19
C ILE A 58 -26.01 27.68 -8.74
N ALA A 59 -25.50 28.90 -8.72
CA ALA A 59 -24.18 29.25 -8.20
C ALA A 59 -24.31 30.07 -6.91
N LEU A 60 -24.01 29.46 -5.75
CA LEU A 60 -23.98 30.18 -4.46
C LEU A 60 -22.53 30.33 -3.98
N THR A 61 -22.12 31.57 -3.72
CA THR A 61 -20.81 31.89 -3.12
C THR A 61 -21.02 32.65 -1.80
N LEU A 62 -20.60 32.02 -0.70
CA LEU A 62 -21.01 32.41 0.65
C LEU A 62 -19.80 32.65 1.55
N TYR A 63 -19.66 33.89 2.03
CA TYR A 63 -18.63 34.30 2.97
C TYR A 63 -19.28 34.80 4.25
N THR A 64 -19.31 33.94 5.27
CA THR A 64 -19.89 34.28 6.58
C THR A 64 -18.98 33.85 7.74
N ARG A 65 -19.38 34.23 8.96
CA ARG A 65 -18.76 33.85 10.23
C ARG A 65 -19.78 33.26 11.18
N HIS A 66 -20.87 32.70 10.67
CA HIS A 66 -22.03 32.21 11.40
C HIS A 66 -22.61 30.99 10.66
N PRO A 67 -23.57 30.24 11.27
CA PRO A 67 -24.18 29.08 10.63
C PRO A 67 -24.76 29.38 9.25
N VAL A 68 -24.83 28.35 8.41
CA VAL A 68 -25.39 28.42 7.06
C VAL A 68 -26.29 27.22 6.82
N ASP A 69 -27.57 27.50 6.60
CA ASP A 69 -28.59 26.48 6.41
C ASP A 69 -29.10 26.62 4.96
N ILE A 70 -28.85 25.61 4.12
CA ILE A 70 -29.25 25.61 2.70
C ILE A 70 -30.24 24.47 2.44
N ALA A 71 -31.47 24.85 2.11
CA ALA A 71 -32.52 23.95 1.67
C ALA A 71 -32.91 24.25 0.21
N LEU A 72 -32.49 23.39 -0.74
CA LEU A 72 -32.90 23.50 -2.14
C LEU A 72 -33.88 22.38 -2.49
N THR A 73 -35.10 22.74 -2.87
CA THR A 73 -36.09 21.81 -3.43
C THR A 73 -36.39 22.17 -4.87
N LEU A 74 -36.11 21.27 -5.80
CA LEU A 74 -36.21 21.53 -7.23
C LEU A 74 -37.00 20.46 -7.97
N TYR A 75 -38.00 20.92 -8.71
CA TYR A 75 -38.79 20.13 -9.64
C TYR A 75 -38.57 20.66 -11.06
N THR A 76 -37.80 19.92 -11.86
CA THR A 76 -37.57 20.24 -13.27
C THR A 76 -37.73 19.02 -14.19
N ARG A 77 -37.76 19.30 -15.49
CA ARG A 77 -37.73 18.30 -16.57
C ARG A 77 -36.51 18.46 -17.48
N HIS A 78 -35.47 19.15 -17.03
CA HIS A 78 -34.27 19.51 -17.78
C HIS A 78 -33.03 19.41 -16.86
N PRO A 79 -31.81 19.60 -17.39
CA PRO A 79 -30.57 19.53 -16.60
C PRO A 79 -30.56 20.47 -15.39
N VAL A 80 -29.72 20.15 -14.41
CA VAL A 80 -29.56 20.89 -13.17
C VAL A 80 -28.11 20.93 -12.77
N ASP A 81 -27.56 22.14 -12.69
CA ASP A 81 -26.17 22.36 -12.37
C ASP A 81 -26.11 23.15 -11.05
N ILE A 82 -25.58 22.55 -9.99
CA ILE A 82 -25.50 23.16 -8.64
C ILE A 82 -24.03 23.29 -8.23
N ALA A 83 -23.56 24.53 -8.13
CA ALA A 83 -22.23 24.87 -7.62
C ALA A 83 -22.34 25.67 -6.32
N LEU A 84 -22.00 25.05 -5.18
CA LEU A 84 -21.96 25.73 -3.88
C LEU A 84 -20.51 25.91 -3.41
N THR A 85 -20.14 27.15 -3.09
CA THR A 85 -18.84 27.49 -2.52
C THR A 85 -19.03 28.22 -1.19
N LEU A 86 -18.62 27.59 -0.08
CA LEU A 86 -18.87 28.10 1.27
C LEU A 86 -17.58 28.31 2.05
N TYR A 87 -17.44 29.52 2.58
CA TYR A 87 -16.39 29.91 3.51
C TYR A 87 -17.05 30.37 4.81
N THR A 88 -17.10 29.48 5.81
CA THR A 88 -17.64 29.79 7.13
C THR A 88 -16.73 29.35 8.27
N ARG A 89 -17.06 29.79 9.48
CA ARG A 89 -16.40 29.42 10.74
C ARG A 89 -17.38 28.79 11.72
N HIS A 90 -18.51 28.27 11.23
CA HIS A 90 -19.63 27.74 12.01
C HIS A 90 -20.24 26.54 11.25
N PRO A 91 -21.22 25.81 11.84
CA PRO A 91 -21.87 24.67 11.19
C PRO A 91 -22.46 24.99 9.83
N VAL A 92 -22.58 23.97 8.99
CA VAL A 92 -23.17 24.05 7.65
C VAL A 92 -24.09 22.87 7.43
N ASP A 93 -25.37 23.16 7.22
CA ASP A 93 -26.41 22.15 7.05
C ASP A 93 -26.94 22.29 5.60
N ILE A 94 -26.71 21.27 4.76
CA ILE A 94 -27.11 21.29 3.34
C ILE A 94 -28.09 20.14 3.06
N ALA A 95 -29.33 20.52 2.76
CA ALA A 95 -30.39 19.61 2.35
C ALA A 95 -30.80 19.90 0.89
N LEU A 96 -30.44 19.01 -0.04
CA LEU A 96 -30.86 19.11 -1.43
C LEU A 96 -31.88 18.00 -1.76
N THR A 97 -33.05 18.39 -2.27
CA THR A 97 -34.09 17.46 -2.74
C THR A 97 -34.42 17.73 -4.20
N LEU A 98 -33.99 16.85 -5.11
CA LEU A 98 -34.07 17.07 -6.55
C LEU A 98 -34.95 16.02 -7.24
N TYR A 99 -35.92 16.50 -8.02
CA TYR A 99 -36.77 15.71 -8.88
C TYR A 99 -36.58 16.15 -10.33
N THR A 100 -35.78 15.40 -11.09
CA THR A 100 -35.41 15.73 -12.46
C THR A 100 -35.73 14.59 -13.43
N ARG A 101 -35.63 14.88 -14.73
CA ARG A 101 -35.71 13.86 -15.80
C ARG A 101 -34.49 13.91 -16.72
N HIS A 102 -33.41 14.53 -16.30
CA HIS A 102 -32.24 14.89 -17.10
C HIS A 102 -30.99 14.86 -16.19
N PRO A 103 -29.77 15.03 -16.74
CA PRO A 103 -28.52 15.03 -15.96
C PRO A 103 -28.56 16.00 -14.77
N VAL A 104 -27.77 15.69 -13.75
CA VAL A 104 -27.68 16.47 -12.51
C VAL A 104 -26.24 16.48 -12.04
N ASP A 105 -25.65 17.67 -12.04
CA ASP A 105 -24.24 17.87 -11.76
C ASP A 105 -24.13 18.71 -10.47
N ILE A 106 -23.56 18.14 -9.41
CA ILE A 106 -23.49 18.76 -8.08
C ILE A 106 -22.03 18.89 -7.64
N ALA A 107 -21.55 20.13 -7.56
CA ALA A 107 -20.22 20.47 -7.09
C ALA A 107 -20.31 21.28 -5.78
N LEU A 108 -19.94 20.66 -4.66
CA LEU A 108 -19.88 21.35 -3.36
C LEU A 108 -18.43 21.53 -2.91
N THR A 109 -18.06 22.78 -2.59
CA THR A 109 -16.74 23.12 -2.02
C THR A 109 -16.92 23.85 -0.69
N LEU A 110 -16.51 23.22 0.40
CA LEU A 110 -16.78 23.70 1.76
C LEU A 110 -15.47 23.89 2.54
N TYR A 111 -15.27 25.12 3.02
CA TYR A 111 -14.19 25.49 3.94
C TYR A 111 -14.82 25.92 5.27
N THR A 112 -14.86 25.00 6.23
CA THR A 112 -15.48 25.21 7.54
C THR A 112 -14.48 24.97 8.68
N ARG A 113 -14.87 25.35 9.89
CA ARG A 113 -14.16 25.00 11.13
C ARG A 113 -15.06 24.32 12.15
N HIS A 114 -16.16 23.74 11.70
CA HIS A 114 -17.28 23.25 12.51
C HIS A 114 -17.96 22.08 11.78
N PRO A 115 -18.92 21.37 12.42
CA PRO A 115 -19.63 20.25 11.80
C PRO A 115 -20.23 20.60 10.44
N VAL A 116 -20.39 19.59 9.59
CA VAL A 116 -20.96 19.71 8.25
C VAL A 116 -21.86 18.52 7.99
N ASP A 117 -23.14 18.80 7.80
CA ASP A 117 -24.18 17.80 7.63
C ASP A 117 -24.75 17.93 6.21
N ILE A 118 -24.54 16.91 5.36
CA ILE A 118 -24.94 16.93 3.94
C ILE A 118 -25.94 15.79 3.68
N ALA A 119 -27.18 16.17 3.38
CA ALA A 119 -28.25 15.26 2.99
C ALA A 119 -28.67 15.51 1.53
N LEU A 120 -28.30 14.60 0.61
CA LEU A 120 -28.74 14.66 -0.78
C LEU A 120 -29.79 13.58 -1.06
N THR A 121 -30.96 14.01 -1.53
CA THR A 121 -32.06 13.13 -1.96
C THR A 121 -32.37 13.40 -3.43
N LEU A 122 -32.19 12.38 -4.28
CA LEU A 122 -32.18 12.58 -5.73
C LEU A 122 -32.99 11.53 -6.47
N TYR A 123 -33.95 12.02 -7.27
CA TYR A 123 -34.79 11.21 -8.14
C TYR A 123 -34.60 11.67 -9.59
N THR A 124 -33.72 11.02 -10.33
CA THR A 124 -33.51 11.27 -11.76
C THR A 124 -33.94 10.08 -12.61
N ARG A 125 -33.85 10.26 -13.93
CA ARG A 125 -33.79 9.14 -14.88
C ARG A 125 -32.48 9.09 -15.66
N HIS A 126 -31.54 9.97 -15.38
CA HIS A 126 -30.37 10.34 -16.20
C HIS A 126 -29.07 10.30 -15.37
N PRO A 127 -27.89 10.49 -15.99
CA PRO A 127 -26.61 10.51 -15.29
C PRO A 127 -26.61 11.48 -14.10
N VAL A 128 -25.75 11.20 -13.13
CA VAL A 128 -25.63 11.98 -11.89
C VAL A 128 -24.17 12.03 -11.49
N ASP A 129 -23.62 13.24 -11.45
CA ASP A 129 -22.21 13.47 -11.19
C ASP A 129 -22.11 14.30 -9.90
N ILE A 130 -21.56 13.72 -8.83
CA ILE A 130 -21.46 14.34 -7.51
C ILE A 130 -20.00 14.47 -7.10
N ALA A 131 -19.52 15.72 -7.01
CA ALA A 131 -18.19 16.07 -6.56
C ALA A 131 -18.26 16.87 -5.26
N LEU A 132 -17.89 16.26 -4.13
CA LEU A 132 -17.82 16.93 -2.83
C LEU A 132 -16.36 17.12 -2.40
N THR A 133 -15.99 18.37 -2.08
CA THR A 133 -14.67 18.72 -1.55
C THR A 133 -14.83 19.45 -0.22
N LEU A 134 -14.35 18.84 0.86
CA LEU A 134 -14.58 19.33 2.23
C LEU A 134 -13.26 19.52 2.98
N TYR A 135 -13.05 20.74 3.47
CA TYR A 135 -11.96 21.10 4.37
C TYR A 135 -12.55 21.55 5.71
N THR A 136 -12.64 20.61 6.66
CA THR A 136 -13.23 20.85 7.98
C THR A 136 -12.24 20.58 9.10
N ARG A 137 -12.61 20.96 10.33
CA ARG A 137 -11.86 20.59 11.54
C ARG A 137 -12.74 19.88 12.57
N HIS A 138 -13.86 19.33 12.14
CA HIS A 138 -14.96 18.83 12.98
C HIS A 138 -15.67 17.66 12.26
N PRO A 139 -16.62 16.97 12.92
CA PRO A 139 -17.36 15.86 12.30
C PRO A 139 -17.97 16.22 10.95
N VAL A 140 -18.16 15.20 10.11
CA VAL A 140 -18.72 15.34 8.77
C VAL A 140 -19.64 14.14 8.52
N ASP A 141 -20.92 14.44 8.35
CA ASP A 141 -21.98 13.44 8.22
C ASP A 141 -22.56 13.57 6.81
N ILE A 142 -22.36 12.55 5.96
CA ILE A 142 -22.78 12.57 4.55
C ILE A 142 -23.77 11.43 4.29
N ALA A 143 -25.01 11.80 4.00
CA ALA A 143 -26.09 10.89 3.64
C ALA A 143 -26.56 11.13 2.21
N LEU A 144 -26.21 10.21 1.29
CA LEU A 144 -26.65 10.28 -0.11
C LEU A 144 -27.69 9.19 -0.41
N THR A 145 -28.84 9.61 -0.94
CA THR A 145 -29.95 8.71 -1.34
C THR A 145 -30.30 8.94 -2.80
N LEU A 146 -29.92 8.01 -3.68
CA LEU A 146 -30.03 8.17 -5.12
C LEU A 146 -30.93 7.11 -5.73
N TYR A 147 -31.96 7.58 -6.45
CA TYR A 147 -32.85 6.77 -7.28
C TYR A 147 -32.69 7.21 -8.73
N THR A 148 -31.80 6.54 -9.46
CA THR A 148 -31.49 6.85 -10.86
C THR A 148 -31.86 5.68 -11.76
N ARG A 149 -31.81 5.90 -13.07
CA ARG A 149 -31.79 4.79 -14.04
C ARG A 149 -30.48 4.67 -14.79
N HIS A 150 -29.73 5.76 -14.91
CA HIS A 150 -28.50 5.93 -15.68
C HIS A 150 -27.25 5.94 -14.76
N PRO A 151 -26.02 6.06 -15.31
CA PRO A 151 -24.78 6.02 -14.53
C PRO A 151 -24.75 7.01 -13.35
N VAL A 152 -23.90 6.72 -12.37
CA VAL A 152 -23.76 7.51 -11.15
C VAL A 152 -22.29 7.54 -10.75
N ASP A 153 -21.72 8.74 -10.78
CA ASP A 153 -20.30 8.97 -10.55
C ASP A 153 -20.17 9.83 -9.27
N ILE A 154 -19.57 9.26 -8.22
CA ILE A 154 -19.45 9.91 -6.91
C ILE A 154 -17.98 10.04 -6.51
N ALA A 155 -17.51 11.29 -6.45
CA ALA A 155 -16.17 11.65 -6.02
C ALA A 155 -16.22 12.46 -4.71
N LEU A 156 -15.82 11.84 -3.59
CA LEU A 156 -15.73 12.52 -2.29
C LEU A 156 -14.26 12.72 -1.89
N THR A 157 -13.89 13.96 -1.58
CA THR A 157 -12.55 14.33 -1.10
C THR A 157 -12.68 15.06 0.24
N LEU A 158 -12.22 14.43 1.32
CA LEU A 158 -12.42 14.92 2.69
C LEU A 158 -11.09 15.10 3.42
N TYR A 159 -10.87 16.32 3.91
CA TYR A 159 -9.77 16.68 4.79
C TYR A 159 -10.32 17.12 6.14
N THR A 160 -10.40 16.19 7.09
CA THR A 160 -10.99 16.44 8.42
C THR A 160 -9.98 16.16 9.54
N ARG A 161 -10.34 16.56 10.76
CA ARG A 161 -9.58 16.22 11.98
C ARG A 161 -10.44 15.50 13.01
N HIS A 162 -11.58 14.97 12.61
CA HIS A 162 -12.65 14.45 13.48
C HIS A 162 -13.37 13.29 12.76
N PRO A 163 -14.32 12.60 13.43
CA PRO A 163 -15.06 11.48 12.84
C PRO A 163 -15.70 11.84 11.49
N VAL A 164 -15.90 10.83 10.66
CA VAL A 164 -16.49 10.96 9.33
C VAL A 164 -17.42 9.78 9.10
N ASP A 165 -18.70 10.08 8.94
CA ASP A 165 -19.77 9.09 8.83
C ASP A 165 -20.37 9.22 7.41
N ILE A 166 -20.19 8.19 6.57
CA ILE A 166 -20.62 8.20 5.17
C ILE A 166 -21.62 7.06 4.93
N ALA A 167 -22.87 7.44 4.64
CA ALA A 167 -23.95 6.54 4.30
C ALA A 167 -24.42 6.76 2.85
N LEU A 168 -24.06 5.84 1.94
CA LEU A 168 -24.52 5.89 0.55
C LEU A 168 -25.56 4.80 0.28
N THR A 169 -26.72 5.21 -0.25
CA THR A 169 -27.82 4.32 -0.62
C THR A 169 -28.20 4.56 -2.09
N LEU A 170 -27.85 3.60 -2.96
CA LEU A 170 -27.96 3.75 -4.41
C LEU A 170 -28.87 2.68 -5.01
N TYR A 171 -29.93 3.13 -5.69
CA TYR A 171 -30.82 2.31 -6.50
C TYR A 171 -30.69 2.71 -7.95
N THR A 172 -29.82 2.02 -8.69
CA THR A 172 -29.53 2.32 -10.10
C THR A 172 -29.90 1.13 -10.99
N ARG A 173 -29.89 1.35 -12.31
CA ARG A 173 -29.88 0.23 -13.27
C ARG A 173 -28.61 0.15 -14.08
N HIS A 174 -27.80 1.21 -14.10
CA HIS A 174 -26.59 1.40 -14.91
C HIS A 174 -25.33 1.40 -14.03
N PRO A 175 -24.11 1.51 -14.60
CA PRO A 175 -22.85 1.49 -13.85
C PRO A 175 -22.81 2.50 -12.69
N VAL A 176 -21.95 2.22 -11.72
CA VAL A 176 -21.79 3.04 -10.51
C VAL A 176 -20.32 3.08 -10.14
N ASP A 177 -19.75 4.28 -10.18
CA ASP A 177 -18.32 4.51 -9.98
C ASP A 177 -18.17 5.37 -8.71
N ILE A 178 -17.56 4.81 -7.67
CA ILE A 178 -17.42 5.47 -6.36
C ILE A 178 -15.94 5.61 -6.00
N ALA A 179 -15.47 6.86 -5.93
CA ALA A 179 -14.12 7.22 -5.52
C ALA A 179 -14.15 8.03 -4.22
N LEU A 180 -13.74 7.41 -3.10
CA LEU A 180 -13.63 8.10 -1.81
C LEU A 180 -12.16 8.30 -1.43
N THR A 181 -11.78 9.55 -1.14
CA THR A 181 -10.44 9.91 -0.66
C THR A 181 -10.55 10.65 0.68
N LEU A 182 -10.06 10.02 1.75
CA LEU A 182 -10.24 10.53 3.12
C LEU A 182 -8.90 10.70 3.83
N TYR A 183 -8.67 11.91 4.33
CA TYR A 183 -7.55 12.27 5.19
C TYR A 183 -8.09 12.72 6.54
N THR A 184 -8.15 11.78 7.50
CA THR A 184 -8.72 12.03 8.83
C THR A 184 -7.70 11.77 9.94
N ARG A 185 -8.03 12.20 11.16
CA ARG A 185 -7.25 11.87 12.37
C ARG A 185 -8.09 11.14 13.43
N HIS A 186 -9.25 10.62 13.05
CA HIS A 186 -10.29 10.10 13.93
C HIS A 186 -11.04 8.94 13.24
N PRO A 187 -11.96 8.25 13.93
CA PRO A 187 -12.73 7.14 13.35
C PRO A 187 -13.39 7.49 12.02
N VAL A 188 -13.62 6.46 11.19
CA VAL A 188 -14.24 6.61 9.88
C VAL A 188 -15.17 5.42 9.65
N ASP A 189 -16.46 5.73 9.51
CA ASP A 189 -17.53 4.74 9.43
C ASP A 189 -18.16 4.86 8.02
N ILE A 190 -17.99 3.83 7.18
CA ILE A 190 -18.45 3.84 5.79
C ILE A 190 -19.45 2.71 5.57
N ALA A 191 -20.70 3.09 5.29
CA ALA A 191 -21.80 2.18 4.98
C ALA A 191 -22.28 2.39 3.54
N LEU A 192 -21.96 1.45 2.64
CA LEU A 192 -22.44 1.49 1.25
C LEU A 192 -23.50 0.41 1.01
N THR A 193 -24.66 0.82 0.50
CA THR A 193 -25.76 -0.08 0.14
C THR A 193 -26.14 0.13 -1.33
N LEU A 194 -25.79 -0.83 -2.18
CA LEU A 194 -25.95 -0.71 -3.64
C LEU A 194 -26.87 -1.79 -4.21
N TYR A 195 -27.91 -1.34 -4.91
CA TYR A 195 -28.80 -2.17 -5.70
C TYR A 195 -28.69 -1.78 -7.17
N THR A 196 -27.83 -2.48 -7.91
CA THR A 196 -27.56 -2.18 -9.32
C THR A 196 -27.90 -3.37 -10.21
N ARG A 197 -27.91 -3.15 -11.52
CA ARG A 197 -27.94 -4.26 -12.50
C ARG A 197 -26.69 -4.35 -13.36
N HIS A 198 -25.84 -3.33 -13.33
CA HIS A 198 -24.64 -3.14 -14.15
C HIS A 198 -23.37 -3.14 -13.29
N PRO A 199 -22.16 -3.05 -13.89
CA PRO A 199 -20.89 -3.05 -13.16
C PRO A 199 -20.84 -2.02 -12.03
N VAL A 200 -19.99 -2.28 -11.04
CA VAL A 200 -19.81 -1.44 -9.86
C VAL A 200 -18.34 -1.41 -9.50
N ASP A 201 -17.77 -0.21 -9.57
CA ASP A 201 -16.34 0.03 -9.39
C ASP A 201 -16.17 0.90 -8.13
N ILE A 202 -15.56 0.35 -7.08
CA ILE A 202 -15.40 1.02 -5.78
C ILE A 202 -13.92 1.16 -5.44
N ALA A 203 -13.45 2.41 -5.39
CA ALA A 203 -12.09 2.78 -5.02
C ALA A 203 -12.11 3.60 -3.71
N LEU A 204 -11.67 2.99 -2.60
CA LEU A 204 -11.54 3.67 -1.31
C LEU A 204 -10.06 3.88 -0.97
N THR A 205 -9.68 5.12 -0.69
CA THR A 205 -8.33 5.49 -0.23
C THR A 205 -8.42 6.23 1.11
N LEU A 206 -7.93 5.60 2.18
CA LEU A 206 -8.06 6.11 3.54
C LEU A 206 -6.71 6.29 4.22
N TYR A 207 -6.46 7.49 4.71
CA TYR A 207 -5.33 7.86 5.55
C TYR A 207 -5.86 8.31 6.91
N THR A 208 -5.90 7.39 7.87
CA THR A 208 -6.41 7.66 9.22
C THR A 208 -5.34 7.36 10.28
N ARG A 209 -5.62 7.75 11.53
CA ARG A 209 -4.83 7.29 12.69
C ARG A 209 -5.66 6.46 13.68
N HIS A 210 -6.91 6.17 13.34
CA HIS A 210 -7.95 5.68 14.24
C HIS A 210 -8.71 4.50 13.62
N PRO A 211 -9.62 3.84 14.36
CA PRO A 211 -10.44 2.75 13.85
C PRO A 211 -11.12 3.10 12.52
N VAL A 212 -11.35 2.09 11.69
CA VAL A 212 -12.01 2.24 10.39
C VAL A 212 -12.95 1.05 10.20
N ASP A 213 -14.23 1.37 10.09
CA ASP A 213 -15.30 0.39 10.02
C ASP A 213 -15.95 0.51 8.63
N ILE A 214 -15.79 -0.51 7.78
CA ILE A 214 -16.27 -0.51 6.40
C ILE A 214 -17.28 -1.64 6.21
N ALA A 215 -18.53 -1.26 5.97
CA ALA A 215 -19.63 -2.17 5.68
C ALA A 215 -20.13 -1.96 4.23
N LEU A 216 -19.79 -2.89 3.32
CA LEU A 216 -20.28 -2.85 1.94
C LEU A 216 -21.33 -3.95 1.72
N THR A 217 -22.51 -3.54 1.24
CA THR A 217 -23.60 -4.45 0.88
C THR A 217 -24.02 -4.24 -0.59
N LEU A 218 -23.76 -5.23 -1.43
CA LEU A 218 -23.95 -5.12 -2.88
C LEU A 218 -24.86 -6.23 -3.42
N TYR A 219 -25.90 -5.80 -4.13
CA TYR A 219 -26.80 -6.66 -4.89
C TYR A 219 -26.72 -6.30 -6.37
N THR A 220 -25.88 -7.02 -7.12
CA THR A 220 -25.60 -6.73 -8.53
C THR A 220 -25.93 -7.91 -9.44
N ARG A 221 -25.94 -7.68 -10.76
CA ARG A 221 -26.07 -8.73 -11.78
C ARG A 221 -24.94 -8.71 -12.80
N HIS A 222 -23.87 -7.99 -12.54
CA HIS A 222 -22.72 -7.79 -13.41
C HIS A 222 -21.44 -7.73 -12.57
N PRO A 223 -20.23 -7.62 -13.19
CA PRO A 223 -18.96 -7.60 -12.46
C PRO A 223 -18.91 -6.56 -11.34
N VAL A 224 -18.05 -6.81 -10.35
CA VAL A 224 -17.87 -5.96 -9.19
C VAL A 224 -16.38 -5.91 -8.85
N ASP A 225 -15.82 -4.71 -8.95
CA ASP A 225 -14.39 -4.47 -8.79
C ASP A 225 -14.20 -3.57 -7.56
N ILE A 226 -13.57 -4.12 -6.50
CA ILE A 226 -13.41 -3.44 -5.20
C ILE A 226 -11.92 -3.28 -4.90
N ALA A 227 -11.45 -2.03 -4.88
CA ALA A 227 -10.08 -1.67 -4.52
C ALA A 227 -10.07 -0.84 -3.23
N LEU A 228 -9.65 -1.44 -2.11
CA LEU A 228 -9.49 -0.74 -0.84
C LEU A 228 -7.99 -0.55 -0.51
N THR A 229 -7.61 0.69 -0.24
CA THR A 229 -6.25 1.05 0.20
C THR A 229 -6.32 1.80 1.53
N LEU A 230 -5.79 1.19 2.60
CA LEU A 230 -5.90 1.71 3.96
C LEU A 230 -4.54 1.87 4.61
N TYR A 231 -4.28 3.08 5.11
CA TYR A 231 -3.13 3.42 5.94
C TYR A 231 -3.64 3.87 7.31
N THR A 232 -3.67 2.95 8.28
CA THR A 232 -4.20 3.22 9.63
C THR A 232 -3.14 2.94 10.70
N ARG A 233 -3.42 3.39 11.93
CA ARG A 233 -2.60 3.07 13.12
C ARG A 233 -3.41 2.43 14.23
N HIS A 234 -4.62 1.96 13.94
CA HIS A 234 -5.58 1.39 14.88
C HIS A 234 -6.38 0.27 14.17
N PRO A 235 -7.28 -0.45 14.88
CA PRO A 235 -8.03 -1.57 14.31
C PRO A 235 -8.78 -1.23 13.02
N VAL A 236 -9.06 -2.25 12.21
CA VAL A 236 -9.73 -2.12 10.92
C VAL A 236 -10.68 -3.29 10.75
N ASP A 237 -11.97 -2.98 10.66
CA ASP A 237 -13.05 -3.95 10.60
C ASP A 237 -13.72 -3.82 9.23
N ILE A 238 -13.58 -4.85 8.38
CA ILE A 238 -14.09 -4.85 7.00
C ILE A 238 -15.10 -5.97 6.82
N ALA A 239 -16.36 -5.60 6.59
CA ALA A 239 -17.47 -6.51 6.31
C ALA A 239 -17.97 -6.31 4.88
N LEU A 240 -17.67 -7.26 3.99
CA LEU A 240 -18.17 -7.24 2.60
C LEU A 240 -19.24 -8.32 2.41
N THR A 241 -20.42 -7.91 1.94
CA THR A 241 -21.55 -8.81 1.63
C THR A 241 -21.95 -8.63 0.16
N LEU A 242 -21.66 -9.62 -0.68
CA LEU A 242 -21.86 -9.54 -2.12
C LEU A 242 -22.79 -10.64 -2.63
N TYR A 243 -23.86 -10.23 -3.30
CA TYR A 243 -24.79 -11.09 -4.03
C TYR A 243 -24.71 -10.74 -5.52
N THR A 244 -23.89 -11.49 -6.26
CA THR A 244 -23.68 -11.27 -7.70
C THR A 244 -24.02 -12.51 -8.52
N ARG A 245 -24.01 -12.38 -9.85
CA ARG A 245 -24.04 -13.53 -10.76
C ARG A 245 -22.82 -13.58 -11.68
N HIS A 246 -21.85 -12.71 -11.46
CA HIS A 246 -20.75 -12.40 -12.37
C HIS A 246 -19.40 -12.44 -11.64
N PRO A 247 -18.27 -12.30 -12.35
CA PRO A 247 -16.95 -12.19 -11.73
C PRO A 247 -16.92 -11.13 -10.63
N VAL A 248 -16.05 -11.35 -9.64
CA VAL A 248 -15.87 -10.46 -8.51
C VAL A 248 -14.39 -10.38 -8.21
N ASP A 249 -13.83 -9.19 -8.35
CA ASP A 249 -12.40 -8.93 -8.21
C ASP A 249 -12.20 -8.02 -6.99
N ILE A 250 -11.57 -8.55 -5.93
CA ILE A 250 -11.38 -7.84 -4.65
C ILE A 250 -9.89 -7.68 -4.37
N ALA A 251 -9.42 -6.44 -4.33
CA ALA A 251 -8.05 -6.07 -3.98
C ALA A 251 -8.04 -5.25 -2.68
N LEU A 252 -7.61 -5.86 -1.57
CA LEU A 252 -7.45 -5.17 -0.29
C LEU A 252 -5.95 -4.98 0.02
N THR A 253 -5.54 -3.73 0.23
CA THR A 253 -4.18 -3.36 0.64
C THR A 253 -4.21 -2.60 1.96
N LEU A 254 -3.70 -3.22 3.03
CA LEU A 254 -3.78 -2.69 4.38
C LEU A 254 -2.40 -2.55 5.01
N TYR A 255 -2.11 -1.35 5.51
CA TYR A 255 -0.95 -1.02 6.32
C TYR A 255 -1.43 -0.57 7.70
N THR A 256 -1.39 -1.48 8.67
CA THR A 256 -1.85 -1.21 10.05
C THR A 256 -0.77 -1.55 11.08
N ARG A 257 -0.99 -1.14 12.33
CA ARG A 257 -0.17 -1.55 13.48
C ARG A 257 -0.99 -2.21 14.58
N HIS A 258 -2.17 -2.72 14.25
CA HIS A 258 -3.19 -3.19 15.20
C HIS A 258 -3.95 -4.38 14.60
N PRO A 259 -4.87 -5.02 15.36
CA PRO A 259 -5.73 -6.08 14.84
C PRO A 259 -6.47 -5.68 13.56
N VAL A 260 -6.81 -6.66 12.75
CA VAL A 260 -7.50 -6.49 11.47
C VAL A 260 -8.47 -7.65 11.31
N ASP A 261 -9.76 -7.32 11.23
CA ASP A 261 -10.85 -8.28 11.20
C ASP A 261 -11.54 -8.16 9.83
N ILE A 262 -11.44 -9.20 8.99
CA ILE A 262 -11.96 -9.20 7.61
C ILE A 262 -13.00 -10.31 7.47
N ALA A 263 -14.25 -9.92 7.26
CA ALA A 263 -15.37 -10.82 7.00
C ALA A 263 -15.87 -10.65 5.55
N LEU A 264 -15.58 -11.62 4.68
CA LEU A 264 -16.06 -11.65 3.30
C LEU A 264 -17.16 -12.72 3.14
N THR A 265 -18.33 -12.30 2.67
CA THR A 265 -19.47 -13.17 2.39
C THR A 265 -19.89 -13.01 0.93
N LEU A 266 -19.64 -14.03 0.10
CA LEU A 266 -19.85 -13.96 -1.34
C LEU A 266 -20.78 -15.08 -1.84
N TYR A 267 -21.83 -14.67 -2.54
CA TYR A 267 -22.74 -15.54 -3.26
C TYR A 267 -22.65 -15.22 -4.75
N THR A 268 -21.89 -16.02 -5.51
CA THR A 268 -21.66 -15.81 -6.94
C THR A 268 -21.95 -17.08 -7.76
N ARG A 269 -21.89 -16.98 -9.09
CA ARG A 269 -21.97 -18.15 -10.00
C ARG A 269 -20.82 -18.21 -11.00
N HIS A 270 -19.90 -17.26 -10.91
CA HIS A 270 -18.79 -17.04 -11.83
C HIS A 270 -17.49 -16.90 -11.00
N PRO A 271 -16.30 -16.75 -11.64
CA PRO A 271 -15.04 -16.75 -10.92
C PRO A 271 -14.94 -15.65 -9.87
N VAL A 272 -14.06 -15.84 -8.90
CA VAL A 272 -13.85 -14.91 -7.79
C VAL A 272 -12.35 -14.82 -7.53
N ASP A 273 -11.81 -13.62 -7.73
CA ASP A 273 -10.38 -13.34 -7.62
C ASP A 273 -10.17 -12.42 -6.41
N ILE A 274 -9.52 -12.93 -5.35
CA ILE A 274 -9.33 -12.21 -4.08
C ILE A 274 -7.83 -12.05 -3.82
N ALA A 275 -7.36 -10.80 -3.81
CA ALA A 275 -5.99 -10.42 -3.49
C ALA A 275 -5.95 -9.61 -2.18
N LEU A 276 -5.46 -10.22 -1.10
CA LEU A 276 -5.27 -9.54 0.20
C LEU A 276 -3.77 -9.33 0.47
N THR A 277 -3.36 -8.08 0.62
CA THR A 277 -1.99 -7.71 1.03
C THR A 277 -2.02 -6.95 2.35
N LEU A 278 -1.52 -7.61 3.41
CA LEU A 278 -1.61 -7.10 4.77
C LEU A 278 -0.23 -6.96 5.40
N TYR A 279 0.06 -5.76 5.88
CA TYR A 279 1.24 -5.42 6.67
C TYR A 279 0.79 -5.01 8.06
N THR A 280 0.88 -5.92 9.03
CA THR A 280 0.45 -5.68 10.42
C THR A 280 1.52 -6.11 11.42
N ARG A 281 1.38 -5.69 12.68
CA ARG A 281 2.24 -6.17 13.78
C ARG A 281 1.43 -6.86 14.89
N HIS A 282 0.22 -7.27 14.59
CA HIS A 282 -0.78 -7.75 15.55
C HIS A 282 -1.59 -8.91 14.94
N PRO A 283 -2.50 -9.54 15.71
CA PRO A 283 -3.39 -10.58 15.19
C PRO A 283 -4.17 -10.13 13.97
N VAL A 284 -4.59 -11.08 13.14
CA VAL A 284 -5.37 -10.85 11.92
C VAL A 284 -6.36 -11.99 11.78
N ASP A 285 -7.64 -11.67 11.78
CA ASP A 285 -8.72 -12.64 11.77
C ASP A 285 -9.46 -12.51 10.43
N ILE A 286 -9.43 -13.57 9.62
CA ILE A 286 -9.98 -13.57 8.25
C ILE A 286 -11.05 -14.66 8.13
N ALA A 287 -12.31 -14.26 7.99
CA ALA A 287 -13.44 -15.13 7.74
C ALA A 287 -13.90 -15.02 6.28
N LEU A 288 -13.64 -16.05 5.47
CA LEU A 288 -14.09 -16.13 4.09
C LEU A 288 -15.22 -17.17 3.97
N THR A 289 -16.40 -16.72 3.52
CA THR A 289 -17.55 -17.58 3.24
C THR A 289 -17.95 -17.42 1.77
N LEU A 290 -17.68 -18.45 0.95
CA LEU A 290 -17.87 -18.38 -0.51
C LEU A 290 -18.79 -19.50 -1.00
N TYR A 291 -19.86 -19.09 -1.69
CA TYR A 291 -20.78 -19.97 -2.40
C TYR A 291 -20.66 -19.68 -3.90
N THR A 292 -19.86 -20.48 -4.61
CA THR A 292 -19.63 -20.31 -6.06
C THR A 292 -19.83 -21.64 -6.80
N ARG A 293 -19.90 -21.60 -8.14
CA ARG A 293 -19.94 -22.81 -8.97
C ARG A 293 -18.80 -22.89 -9.97
N HIS A 294 -17.78 -22.07 -9.80
CA HIS A 294 -16.70 -21.80 -10.76
C HIS A 294 -15.37 -21.67 -10.00
N PRO A 295 -14.21 -21.62 -10.70
CA PRO A 295 -12.92 -21.47 -10.05
C PRO A 295 -12.85 -20.23 -9.15
N VAL A 296 -11.98 -20.30 -8.16
CA VAL A 296 -11.78 -19.28 -7.12
C VAL A 296 -10.29 -19.17 -6.88
N ASP A 297 -9.73 -17.99 -7.10
CA ASP A 297 -8.31 -17.70 -7.01
C ASP A 297 -8.08 -16.77 -5.80
N ILE A 298 -7.40 -17.26 -4.76
CA ILE A 298 -7.18 -16.51 -3.52
C ILE A 298 -5.68 -16.33 -3.29
N ALA A 299 -5.21 -15.08 -3.34
CA ALA A 299 -3.83 -14.71 -3.05
C ALA A 299 -3.74 -13.94 -1.73
N LEU A 300 -3.18 -14.56 -0.69
CA LEU A 300 -2.93 -13.92 0.60
C LEU A 300 -1.42 -13.66 0.76
N THR A 301 -1.06 -12.39 0.96
CA THR A 301 0.31 -11.98 1.30
C THR A 301 0.30 -11.31 2.69
N LEU A 302 0.87 -11.99 3.67
CA LEU A 302 0.71 -11.68 5.09
C LEU A 302 2.07 -11.45 5.75
N TYR A 303 2.33 -10.19 6.10
CA TYR A 303 3.51 -9.75 6.85
C TYR A 303 3.08 -9.41 8.28
N THR A 304 2.98 -10.44 9.13
CA THR A 304 2.65 -10.30 10.57
C THR A 304 3.80 -10.86 11.43
N ARG A 305 3.71 -10.70 12.76
CA ARG A 305 4.58 -11.39 13.75
C ARG A 305 3.78 -12.13 14.83
N HIS A 306 2.46 -12.18 14.68
CA HIS A 306 1.48 -12.61 15.67
C HIS A 306 0.56 -13.68 15.04
N PRO A 307 -0.29 -14.38 15.82
CA PRO A 307 -1.24 -15.35 15.28
C PRO A 307 -2.09 -14.74 14.15
N VAL A 308 -2.52 -15.60 13.23
CA VAL A 308 -3.38 -15.26 12.11
C VAL A 308 -4.39 -16.38 12.00
N ASP A 309 -5.66 -16.08 12.26
CA ASP A 309 -6.72 -17.07 12.29
C ASP A 309 -7.54 -16.92 11.00
N ILE A 310 -7.53 -17.96 10.16
CA ILE A 310 -8.17 -17.95 8.84
C ILE A 310 -9.25 -19.03 8.80
N ALA A 311 -10.52 -18.59 8.80
CA ALA A 311 -11.68 -19.45 8.65
C ALA A 311 -12.16 -19.44 7.19
N LEU A 312 -11.98 -20.56 6.49
CA LEU A 312 -12.45 -20.74 5.11
C LEU A 312 -13.67 -21.67 5.08
N THR A 313 -14.79 -21.20 4.54
CA THR A 313 -15.96 -22.04 4.22
C THR A 313 -16.29 -21.91 2.74
N LEU A 314 -15.99 -22.96 1.98
CA LEU A 314 -16.05 -22.96 0.52
C LEU A 314 -17.05 -24.01 0.03
N TYR A 315 -18.04 -23.57 -0.73
CA TYR A 315 -19.01 -24.44 -1.40
C TYR A 315 -18.85 -24.34 -2.92
N THR A 316 -17.81 -24.97 -3.47
CA THR A 316 -17.50 -24.95 -4.91
C THR A 316 -17.65 -26.34 -5.55
N ARG A 317 -17.58 -26.42 -6.89
CA ARG A 317 -17.57 -27.68 -7.68
C ARG A 317 -16.43 -27.74 -8.69
N HIS A 318 -15.48 -26.83 -8.58
CA HIS A 318 -14.42 -26.53 -9.55
C HIS A 318 -13.13 -26.23 -8.77
N PRO A 319 -11.95 -26.29 -9.43
CA PRO A 319 -10.66 -26.07 -8.75
C PRO A 319 -10.61 -24.73 -8.02
N VAL A 320 -9.87 -24.70 -6.92
CA VAL A 320 -9.66 -23.53 -6.07
C VAL A 320 -8.15 -23.37 -5.91
N ASP A 321 -7.59 -22.28 -6.41
CA ASP A 321 -6.15 -22.03 -6.36
C ASP A 321 -5.86 -21.03 -5.23
N ILE A 322 -5.29 -21.52 -4.13
CA ILE A 322 -4.95 -20.71 -2.95
C ILE A 322 -3.44 -20.51 -2.84
N ALA A 323 -2.99 -19.27 -3.04
CA ALA A 323 -1.60 -18.86 -2.87
C ALA A 323 -1.41 -18.17 -1.51
N LEU A 324 -0.83 -18.86 -0.54
CA LEU A 324 -0.48 -18.32 0.77
C LEU A 324 1.01 -17.98 0.82
N THR A 325 1.35 -16.71 1.06
CA THR A 325 2.71 -16.27 1.36
C THR A 325 2.74 -15.58 2.72
N LEU A 326 3.37 -16.25 3.69
CA LEU A 326 3.30 -15.86 5.09
C LEU A 326 4.69 -15.95 5.74
N TYR A 327 5.07 -14.88 6.44
CA TYR A 327 6.41 -14.71 7.00
C TYR A 327 6.50 -15.00 8.51
N THR A 328 5.79 -16.02 9.03
CA THR A 328 5.97 -16.51 10.42
C THR A 328 6.04 -18.03 10.53
N ARG A 329 6.83 -18.51 11.51
CA ARG A 329 7.06 -19.95 11.75
C ARG A 329 5.85 -20.69 12.33
N HIS A 330 4.88 -19.97 12.92
CA HIS A 330 3.73 -20.55 13.62
C HIS A 330 2.52 -20.74 12.71
N ALA A 331 2.15 -19.76 11.88
CA ALA A 331 1.01 -19.94 10.98
C ALA A 331 1.32 -20.91 9.82
N ALA A 332 2.60 -21.11 9.47
CA ALA A 332 3.03 -22.24 8.63
C ALA A 332 2.65 -23.61 9.23
N GLN A 333 2.59 -23.74 10.56
CA GLN A 333 2.18 -24.97 11.26
C GLN A 333 0.66 -25.15 11.23
N ILE A 334 -0.10 -24.06 11.43
CA ILE A 334 -1.57 -24.07 11.37
C ILE A 334 -2.03 -24.46 9.96
N VAL A 335 -1.48 -23.84 8.91
CA VAL A 335 -1.78 -24.20 7.51
C VAL A 335 -1.44 -25.67 7.22
N LEU A 336 -0.34 -26.19 7.78
CA LEU A 336 0.05 -27.61 7.68
C LEU A 336 -1.00 -28.55 8.30
N ILE A 337 -1.59 -28.17 9.43
CA ILE A 337 -2.67 -28.93 10.09
C ILE A 337 -3.97 -28.82 9.27
N SER A 338 -4.38 -27.62 8.87
CA SER A 338 -5.61 -27.41 8.10
C SER A 338 -5.60 -28.13 6.75
N LEU A 339 -4.45 -28.20 6.05
CA LEU A 339 -4.29 -28.98 4.82
C LEU A 339 -4.38 -30.49 5.06
N PHE A 340 -3.86 -30.98 6.19
CA PHE A 340 -3.98 -32.38 6.59
C PHE A 340 -5.43 -32.76 6.95
N GLU A 341 -6.19 -31.84 7.54
CA GLU A 341 -7.62 -32.02 7.85
C GLU A 341 -8.52 -31.90 6.61
N LEU A 342 -8.15 -31.06 5.64
CA LEU A 342 -8.91 -30.87 4.39
C LEU A 342 -8.93 -32.14 3.51
N ASN A 343 -7.78 -32.80 3.32
CA ASN A 343 -7.69 -34.04 2.56
C ASN A 343 -6.52 -34.94 3.02
N THR A 344 -6.70 -35.62 4.14
CA THR A 344 -5.70 -36.49 4.78
C THR A 344 -4.98 -37.48 3.84
N PRO A 345 -5.65 -38.28 2.96
CA PRO A 345 -4.95 -39.24 2.12
C PRO A 345 -4.07 -38.59 1.04
N GLU A 346 -4.54 -37.52 0.40
CA GLU A 346 -3.77 -36.81 -0.63
C GLU A 346 -2.61 -36.03 -0.02
N PHE A 347 -2.85 -35.37 1.12
CA PHE A 347 -1.81 -34.69 1.89
C PHE A 347 -0.71 -35.66 2.37
N THR A 348 -1.08 -36.84 2.86
CA THR A 348 -0.10 -37.85 3.32
C THR A 348 0.77 -38.36 2.15
N MET A 349 0.19 -38.49 0.95
CA MET A 349 0.94 -38.84 -0.27
C MET A 349 1.92 -37.74 -0.69
N LEU A 350 1.51 -36.47 -0.64
CA LEU A 350 2.37 -35.31 -0.90
C LEU A 350 3.50 -35.19 0.14
N LEU A 351 3.20 -35.43 1.41
CA LEU A 351 4.19 -35.43 2.49
C LEU A 351 5.27 -36.50 2.26
N GLY A 352 4.88 -37.70 1.80
CA GLY A 352 5.80 -38.78 1.45
C GLY A 352 6.74 -38.48 0.27
N ALA A 353 6.45 -37.46 -0.54
CA ALA A 353 7.28 -37.03 -1.66
C ALA A 353 8.33 -35.95 -1.31
N LEU A 354 8.25 -35.35 -0.11
CA LEU A 354 9.18 -34.32 0.34
C LEU A 354 10.52 -34.91 0.85
N PRO A 355 11.63 -34.14 0.90
CA PRO A 355 12.87 -34.59 1.54
C PRO A 355 12.67 -34.93 3.03
N LYS A 356 13.38 -35.96 3.52
CA LYS A 356 13.21 -36.51 4.90
C LYS A 356 13.23 -35.46 6.01
N THR A 357 14.09 -34.44 5.90
CA THR A 357 14.19 -33.33 6.86
C THR A 357 12.88 -32.56 7.05
N PHE A 358 12.08 -32.42 5.99
CA PHE A 358 10.75 -31.80 6.05
C PHE A 358 9.67 -32.80 6.47
N GLN A 359 9.80 -34.09 6.10
CA GLN A 359 8.92 -35.16 6.58
C GLN A 359 8.98 -35.27 8.11
N ASP A 360 10.18 -35.33 8.69
CA ASP A 360 10.38 -35.50 10.14
C ASP A 360 9.83 -34.31 10.95
N GLY A 361 9.90 -33.09 10.39
CA GLY A 361 9.32 -31.89 11.01
C GLY A 361 7.80 -31.89 11.01
N ALA A 362 7.18 -32.17 9.85
CA ALA A 362 5.73 -32.16 9.72
C ALA A 362 5.06 -33.37 10.41
N THR A 363 5.65 -34.56 10.34
CA THR A 363 5.10 -35.77 11.01
C THR A 363 5.08 -35.64 12.53
N LYS A 364 6.16 -35.12 13.16
CA LYS A 364 6.18 -34.84 14.61
C LYS A 364 5.10 -33.85 15.01
N LEU A 365 4.86 -32.84 14.18
CA LEU A 365 3.85 -31.81 14.40
C LEU A 365 2.43 -32.38 14.34
N LEU A 366 2.11 -33.14 13.28
CA LEU A 366 0.82 -33.81 13.11
C LEU A 366 0.58 -34.87 14.20
N HIS A 367 1.61 -35.60 14.64
CA HIS A 367 1.49 -36.57 15.73
C HIS A 367 1.17 -35.89 17.08
N ASN A 368 1.80 -34.75 17.38
CA ASN A 368 1.46 -33.95 18.56
C ASN A 368 0.04 -33.37 18.47
N HIS A 369 -0.40 -32.93 17.28
CA HIS A 369 -1.77 -32.46 17.07
C HIS A 369 -2.81 -33.56 17.32
N LEU A 370 -2.63 -34.73 16.70
CA LEU A 370 -3.49 -35.91 16.90
C LEU A 370 -3.57 -36.35 18.37
N LYS A 371 -2.45 -36.33 19.09
CA LYS A 371 -2.36 -36.70 20.51
C LYS A 371 -3.06 -35.69 21.44
N ASN A 372 -3.05 -34.41 21.09
CA ASN A 372 -3.82 -33.39 21.83
C ASN A 372 -5.32 -33.46 21.51
N SER A 373 -5.68 -33.69 20.24
CA SER A 373 -7.08 -33.82 19.80
C SER A 373 -7.77 -35.08 20.35
N SER A 374 -7.03 -36.19 20.55
CA SER A 374 -7.58 -37.38 21.21
C SER A 374 -7.88 -37.21 22.71
N ASN A 375 -7.29 -36.22 23.37
CA ASN A 375 -7.49 -35.97 24.80
C ASN A 375 -8.71 -35.08 25.12
N THR A 376 -9.32 -34.43 24.13
CA THR A 376 -10.49 -33.55 24.32
C THR A 376 -11.84 -34.24 24.07
N SER A 377 -11.86 -35.51 23.66
CA SER A 377 -13.07 -36.23 23.22
C SER A 377 -13.70 -37.17 24.26
N VAL A 378 -13.64 -36.82 25.55
CA VAL A 378 -14.37 -37.56 26.63
C VAL A 378 -15.20 -36.64 27.51
N SER A 379 -16.24 -36.01 26.93
CA SER A 379 -17.36 -35.46 27.70
C SER A 379 -18.68 -35.58 26.93
N SER A 380 -19.51 -36.55 27.34
CA SER A 380 -20.90 -36.68 26.92
C SER A 380 -21.76 -36.89 28.17
N PRO A 381 -22.78 -36.05 28.44
CA PRO A 381 -23.61 -36.19 29.63
C PRO A 381 -24.76 -37.17 29.38
N SER A 382 -25.02 -38.05 30.35
CA SER A 382 -26.30 -38.76 30.48
C SER A 382 -26.51 -39.15 31.94
N ASN A 383 -27.53 -38.55 32.55
CA ASN A 383 -27.95 -38.86 33.92
C ASN A 383 -28.90 -40.06 33.93
N THR A 384 -28.65 -41.04 34.80
CA THR A 384 -29.70 -41.69 35.60
C THR A 384 -29.12 -42.45 36.79
N ILE A 385 -29.92 -42.58 37.85
CA ILE A 385 -29.54 -43.07 39.18
C ILE A 385 -29.67 -44.60 39.27
N GLY A 386 -28.74 -45.30 39.95
CA GLY A 386 -29.03 -46.66 40.48
C GLY A 386 -27.87 -47.63 40.79
N ARG A 387 -27.36 -47.60 42.04
CA ARG A 387 -26.82 -48.75 42.84
C ARG A 387 -25.95 -49.87 42.19
N THR A 388 -24.63 -49.81 42.45
CA THR A 388 -23.75 -50.82 43.18
C THR A 388 -23.97 -52.36 43.07
N PRO A 389 -22.94 -53.21 43.34
CA PRO A 389 -21.51 -53.22 42.94
C PRO A 389 -20.94 -54.65 42.63
N SER A 390 -19.64 -54.82 42.26
CA SER A 390 -18.69 -55.87 42.76
C SER A 390 -17.50 -56.27 41.84
N ARG A 391 -16.25 -56.08 42.33
CA ARG A 391 -14.98 -56.88 42.16
C ARG A 391 -14.42 -57.17 40.75
N HIS A 392 -13.11 -57.35 40.52
CA HIS A 392 -11.81 -57.28 41.26
C HIS A 392 -10.68 -57.05 40.20
N ASN A 393 -9.44 -56.61 40.40
CA ASN A 393 -8.40 -56.72 41.46
C ASN A 393 -7.62 -55.37 41.55
N ARG A 394 -7.22 -54.81 42.71
CA ARG A 394 -6.05 -55.15 43.58
C ARG A 394 -4.69 -55.18 42.81
N SER A 395 -3.63 -54.38 43.03
CA SER A 395 -3.04 -53.55 44.12
C SER A 395 -1.66 -54.10 44.54
N ARG A 396 -0.69 -53.24 44.93
CA ARG A 396 0.70 -53.51 45.44
C ARG A 396 1.78 -53.64 44.34
N THR A 397 3.08 -53.29 44.50
CA THR A 397 3.89 -52.74 45.64
C THR A 397 5.27 -52.23 45.14
N SER A 398 5.88 -51.25 45.81
CA SER A 398 7.36 -51.05 45.89
C SER A 398 7.96 -51.99 46.98
N PRO A 399 9.30 -52.20 47.17
CA PRO A 399 10.45 -51.35 46.76
C PRO A 399 11.79 -52.08 46.41
N LEU A 400 12.89 -51.29 46.28
CA LEU A 400 14.34 -51.59 46.44
C LEU A 400 15.01 -52.77 45.68
N THR A 401 16.07 -52.48 44.90
CA THR A 401 17.50 -52.83 45.15
C THR A 401 18.43 -52.37 44.02
N SER A 402 19.61 -51.84 44.37
CA SER A 402 20.83 -51.70 43.54
C SER A 402 21.96 -52.56 44.20
N PRO A 403 23.25 -52.66 43.75
CA PRO A 403 24.02 -51.84 42.79
C PRO A 403 25.03 -52.65 41.89
N THR A 404 26.18 -52.01 41.51
CA THR A 404 27.51 -52.50 41.02
C THR A 404 27.77 -52.63 39.50
N ASN A 405 28.96 -52.35 38.93
CA ASN A 405 30.16 -51.54 39.30
C ASN A 405 31.17 -51.40 38.11
N CYS A 406 32.07 -50.40 38.09
CA CYS A 406 33.41 -50.36 37.40
C CYS A 406 33.53 -50.55 35.85
N SER A 407 34.57 -50.08 35.12
CA SER A 407 35.66 -49.09 35.35
C SER A 407 36.49 -48.81 34.06
N HIS A 408 37.27 -47.70 34.03
CA HIS A 408 38.29 -47.27 33.02
C HIS A 408 37.79 -46.89 31.60
N GLY A 409 38.35 -45.91 30.88
CA GLY A 409 39.36 -44.90 31.19
C GLY A 409 40.30 -44.59 30.00
N GLY A 410 40.23 -43.40 29.39
CA GLY A 410 41.19 -42.98 28.34
C GLY A 410 40.85 -41.73 27.51
N LEU A 411 41.60 -40.64 27.77
CA LEU A 411 42.06 -39.55 26.87
C LEU A 411 41.06 -38.72 26.01
N SER A 412 41.24 -37.40 26.09
CA SER A 412 40.53 -36.28 25.43
C SER A 412 41.09 -35.93 24.02
N PRO A 413 40.66 -34.83 23.33
CA PRO A 413 39.40 -34.06 23.38
C PRO A 413 38.81 -33.65 22.00
N SER A 414 37.48 -33.53 21.84
CA SER A 414 36.88 -32.53 20.94
C SER A 414 35.38 -32.30 21.09
N LEU A 415 35.02 -31.01 21.26
CA LEU A 415 33.81 -30.32 20.79
C LEU A 415 32.40 -30.84 21.17
N LEU A 416 31.96 -30.48 22.38
CA LEU A 416 30.65 -29.89 22.71
C LEU A 416 29.43 -30.23 21.81
N ASP A 417 28.77 -31.36 22.08
CA ASP A 417 27.29 -31.36 22.13
C ASP A 417 26.88 -30.82 23.51
N TYR A 418 25.86 -29.94 23.55
CA TYR A 418 25.18 -29.56 24.79
C TYR A 418 23.67 -29.60 24.61
N ASP A 419 23.07 -30.69 25.10
CA ASP A 419 21.66 -30.72 25.45
C ASP A 419 21.35 -29.59 26.43
N THR A 420 20.26 -28.86 26.18
CA THR A 420 19.73 -27.82 27.11
C THR A 420 18.23 -27.98 27.34
N GLU A 421 17.76 -29.22 27.52
CA GLU A 421 16.44 -29.51 28.11
C GLU A 421 16.49 -29.59 29.66
N ASN A 422 17.05 -28.58 30.35
CA ASN A 422 16.68 -28.29 31.74
C ASN A 422 17.12 -26.88 32.21
N LEU A 423 16.39 -25.83 31.82
CA LEU A 423 16.61 -24.49 32.37
C LEU A 423 15.74 -24.29 33.61
N ASN A 424 16.35 -24.46 34.80
CA ASN A 424 15.69 -24.17 36.08
C ASN A 424 15.41 -22.67 36.20
N SER A 425 14.13 -22.27 36.22
CA SER A 425 13.72 -20.87 36.15
C SER A 425 14.16 -20.06 37.37
N GLU A 426 14.27 -20.66 38.56
CA GLU A 426 14.70 -19.95 39.77
C GLU A 426 16.16 -19.49 39.71
N GLU A 427 17.04 -20.26 39.07
CA GLU A 427 18.47 -19.95 38.94
C GLU A 427 18.73 -18.86 37.88
N ILE A 428 17.83 -18.75 36.90
CA ILE A 428 17.81 -17.63 35.94
C ILE A 428 17.31 -16.36 36.63
N TYR A 429 16.27 -16.44 37.48
CA TYR A 429 15.78 -15.29 38.24
C TYR A 429 16.78 -14.81 39.29
N SER A 430 17.51 -15.70 39.97
CA SER A 430 18.60 -15.30 40.88
C SER A 430 19.78 -14.68 40.12
N SER A 431 20.13 -15.22 38.95
CA SER A 431 21.15 -14.64 38.06
C SER A 431 20.73 -13.27 37.54
N LEU A 432 19.49 -13.09 37.07
CA LEU A 432 18.98 -11.79 36.62
C LEU A 432 19.02 -10.77 37.76
N ARG A 433 18.60 -11.15 38.98
CA ARG A 433 18.61 -10.26 40.15
C ARG A 433 20.03 -9.86 40.55
N GLY A 434 20.98 -10.79 40.51
CA GLY A 434 22.40 -10.51 40.75
C GLY A 434 23.01 -9.60 39.68
N VAL A 435 22.61 -9.76 38.42
CA VAL A 435 23.00 -8.84 37.32
C VAL A 435 22.34 -7.47 37.49
N THR A 436 21.09 -7.38 37.95
CA THR A 436 20.44 -6.09 38.26
C THR A 436 21.15 -5.36 39.42
N GLU A 437 21.48 -6.05 40.51
CA GLU A 437 22.29 -5.46 41.60
C GLU A 437 23.69 -5.03 41.14
N ALA A 438 24.31 -5.77 40.21
CA ALA A 438 25.61 -5.39 39.63
C ALA A 438 25.49 -4.15 38.74
N ILE A 439 24.41 -4.01 37.97
CA ILE A 439 24.15 -2.84 37.12
C ILE A 439 23.82 -1.60 37.97
N GLU A 440 23.05 -1.73 39.05
CA GLU A 440 22.83 -0.62 40.00
C GLU A 440 24.13 -0.18 40.67
N ARG A 441 25.00 -1.13 41.07
CA ARG A 441 26.34 -0.83 41.62
C ARG A 441 27.30 -0.20 40.59
N PHE A 442 27.12 -0.47 39.29
CA PHE A 442 27.87 0.23 38.23
C PHE A 442 27.32 1.64 37.99
N SER A 443 25.99 1.80 37.93
CA SER A 443 25.32 3.09 37.77
C SER A 443 25.66 4.08 38.89
N PHE A 444 25.75 3.60 40.14
CA PHE A 444 26.13 4.42 41.29
C PHE A 444 27.62 4.78 41.34
N ARG A 445 28.48 4.11 40.55
CA ARG A 445 29.94 4.36 40.50
C ARG A 445 30.37 5.20 39.31
N SER A 446 29.56 5.27 38.25
CA SER A 446 29.80 6.14 37.07
C SER A 446 29.37 7.60 37.28
N GLN A 447 28.75 7.93 38.41
CA GLN A 447 28.23 9.28 38.68
C GLN A 447 29.13 10.12 39.61
N GLU A 448 30.25 9.57 40.08
CA GLU A 448 31.23 10.26 40.95
C GLU A 448 32.48 10.78 40.21
N ASP A 449 32.79 10.29 38.99
CA ASP A 449 33.99 10.67 38.22
C ASP A 449 33.82 11.90 37.28
N LEU A 450 32.72 12.65 37.42
CA LEU A 450 32.43 13.86 36.63
C LEU A 450 32.05 15.06 37.52
N ASN A 451 32.90 15.41 38.50
CA ASN A 451 32.92 16.74 39.14
C ASN A 451 34.20 16.99 39.98
N GLU A 452 35.37 17.10 39.33
CA GLU A 452 36.49 17.87 39.92
C GLU A 452 36.51 19.30 39.33
N PRO A 453 36.47 20.37 40.15
CA PRO A 453 36.42 21.75 39.66
C PRO A 453 37.80 22.43 39.64
N ILE A 454 38.19 23.00 38.50
CA ILE A 454 39.30 23.95 38.43
C ILE A 454 38.78 25.38 38.71
N LYS A 455 39.21 25.97 39.83
CA LYS A 455 38.94 27.37 40.19
C LYS A 455 40.00 28.33 39.64
N GLN A 456 39.54 29.45 39.10
CA GLN A 456 40.00 30.79 39.50
C GLN A 456 38.74 31.57 39.94
N ASP A 457 38.76 32.47 40.91
CA ASP A 457 39.80 33.47 41.20
C ASP A 457 39.89 33.81 42.72
N GLY A 458 40.90 34.59 43.15
CA GLY A 458 40.74 35.45 44.34
C GLY A 458 41.28 35.03 45.74
N LYS A 459 42.58 34.71 45.85
CA LYS A 459 43.54 35.20 46.90
C LYS A 459 43.24 35.12 48.43
N LYS A 460 44.26 34.65 49.18
CA LYS A 460 44.65 34.88 50.62
C LYS A 460 44.13 33.96 51.76
N ASP A 461 44.99 33.01 52.10
CA ASP A 461 45.57 32.61 53.42
C ASP A 461 44.79 32.49 54.75
N PHE A 462 45.15 31.39 55.46
CA PHE A 462 45.15 31.10 56.91
C PHE A 462 43.97 30.38 57.62
N ALA A 463 44.30 29.16 58.07
CA ALA A 463 44.05 28.53 59.38
C ALA A 463 42.77 27.70 59.68
N SER A 464 43.07 26.41 59.93
CA SER A 464 42.39 25.26 60.58
C SER A 464 41.70 25.50 61.96
N PRO A 465 41.10 24.48 62.64
CA PRO A 465 40.16 23.40 62.22
C PRO A 465 39.04 23.06 63.28
N ALA A 466 38.23 22.02 63.00
CA ALA A 466 37.47 21.16 63.96
C ALA A 466 36.21 21.79 64.67
N THR A 467 35.20 21.10 65.22
CA THR A 467 34.87 19.66 65.45
C THR A 467 33.35 19.48 65.80
N GLU A 468 32.78 18.28 65.59
CA GLU A 468 31.61 17.63 66.29
C GLU A 468 30.23 18.34 66.49
N GLY A 469 29.12 17.56 66.65
CA GLY A 469 27.95 18.10 67.39
C GLY A 469 26.49 17.60 67.24
N ARG A 470 26.18 16.31 67.04
CA ARG A 470 25.12 15.54 67.77
C ARG A 470 23.67 16.13 68.06
N ALA A 471 22.66 15.44 67.50
CA ALA A 471 21.34 15.00 68.08
C ALA A 471 20.07 15.89 68.30
N GLY A 472 18.91 15.28 68.01
CA GLY A 472 17.56 15.49 68.61
C GLY A 472 16.71 16.68 68.10
N SER A 473 15.37 16.73 68.23
CA SER A 473 14.32 15.70 68.45
C SER A 473 12.91 16.35 68.25
N ASP A 474 11.92 15.53 67.86
CA ASP A 474 10.47 15.60 68.19
C ASP A 474 9.46 16.63 67.61
N ALA A 475 8.20 16.14 67.57
CA ALA A 475 6.87 16.80 67.52
C ALA A 475 6.41 17.46 66.18
N ALA A 476 5.42 16.91 65.44
CA ALA A 476 3.95 16.81 65.70
C ALA A 476 3.17 18.08 65.22
N GLU A 477 1.92 18.09 64.74
CA GLU A 477 0.84 17.09 64.61
C GLU A 477 -0.23 17.55 63.57
N GLY A 478 -1.01 16.62 62.96
CA GLY A 478 -2.36 16.84 62.37
C GLY A 478 -2.51 17.72 61.10
N GLY A 479 -3.52 17.53 60.22
CA GLY A 479 -4.53 16.47 60.10
C GLY A 479 -5.57 16.73 58.99
N ARG A 480 -5.67 15.80 58.02
CA ARG A 480 -6.90 15.17 57.42
C ARG A 480 -8.06 15.97 56.77
N THR A 481 -8.60 15.36 55.69
CA THR A 481 -9.94 15.50 55.04
C THR A 481 -10.28 16.79 54.25
N ALA A 482 -11.29 16.85 53.37
CA ALA A 482 -11.79 15.94 52.30
C ALA A 482 -12.95 16.62 51.51
N LEU A 483 -13.03 16.38 50.18
CA LEU A 483 -14.20 16.50 49.27
C LEU A 483 -14.87 17.86 48.91
N ASP A 484 -15.51 17.79 47.72
CA ASP A 484 -16.67 18.51 47.15
C ASP A 484 -16.58 19.89 46.42
N ASN A 485 -16.54 19.78 45.08
CA ASN A 485 -17.56 20.18 44.09
C ASN A 485 -18.09 21.64 43.89
N LYS A 486 -18.09 21.99 42.57
CA LYS A 486 -19.02 22.85 41.78
C LYS A 486 -18.86 24.39 41.67
N THR A 487 -18.67 24.83 40.40
CA THR A 487 -19.21 26.04 39.70
C THR A 487 -18.74 27.45 40.16
N SER A 488 -18.56 28.50 39.32
CA SER A 488 -18.66 28.71 37.85
C SER A 488 -18.29 30.17 37.43
N LEU A 489 -18.16 30.44 36.12
CA LEU A 489 -18.35 31.72 35.36
C LEU A 489 -17.17 32.67 34.98
N LEU A 490 -16.93 32.74 33.64
CA LEU A 490 -16.95 33.90 32.72
C LEU A 490 -15.90 35.06 32.66
N ASN A 491 -15.60 35.45 31.39
CA ASN A 491 -15.21 36.78 30.85
C ASN A 491 -13.76 37.32 31.10
N THR A 492 -13.05 38.07 30.23
CA THR A 492 -13.29 38.62 28.84
C THR A 492 -11.96 39.03 28.12
N GLN A 493 -11.99 39.28 26.79
CA GLN A 493 -10.94 39.87 25.89
C GLN A 493 -10.77 41.42 26.03
N PRO A 494 -10.02 42.27 25.23
CA PRO A 494 -9.46 42.18 23.83
C PRO A 494 -8.10 42.98 23.62
N PRO A 495 -7.73 43.71 22.50
CA PRO A 495 -8.07 43.74 21.05
C PRO A 495 -6.83 43.74 20.04
N ARG A 496 -6.98 44.26 18.80
CA ARG A 496 -6.09 44.18 17.58
C ARG A 496 -5.59 45.55 17.03
N THR A 497 -4.59 45.56 16.10
CA THR A 497 -4.54 46.46 14.88
C THR A 497 -3.57 46.03 13.74
N PHE A 498 -3.70 46.63 12.54
CA PHE A 498 -2.94 46.46 11.24
C PHE A 498 -3.03 47.80 10.44
N PRO A 499 -2.08 48.21 9.53
CA PRO A 499 -2.32 48.22 8.05
C PRO A 499 -1.07 48.22 7.09
N GLY A 500 -1.25 48.27 5.74
CA GLY A 500 -0.24 48.50 4.64
C GLY A 500 -0.50 49.80 3.83
N PRO A 501 -0.34 49.98 2.47
CA PRO A 501 0.28 49.18 1.35
C PRO A 501 0.89 50.00 0.10
N ARG A 502 1.15 49.35 -1.09
CA ARG A 502 1.29 49.84 -2.54
C ARG A 502 2.67 50.38 -3.09
N THR A 503 3.06 50.51 -4.40
CA THR A 503 2.63 50.07 -5.81
C THR A 503 3.66 50.42 -6.95
N HIS A 504 3.66 49.69 -8.11
CA HIS A 504 3.95 50.09 -9.55
C HIS A 504 5.37 50.56 -10.02
N ASP A 505 5.82 50.52 -11.30
CA ASP A 505 5.52 49.80 -12.59
C ASP A 505 6.62 50.11 -13.65
N TYR A 506 6.80 49.30 -14.73
CA TYR A 506 6.97 49.76 -16.14
C TYR A 506 7.12 48.58 -17.14
N ASN A 507 6.77 48.79 -18.43
CA ASN A 507 6.55 47.75 -19.46
C ASN A 507 6.86 48.30 -20.88
N LEU A 508 7.28 47.48 -21.87
CA LEU A 508 7.21 47.76 -23.33
C LEU A 508 7.58 46.55 -24.25
N TYR A 509 6.76 46.34 -25.30
CA TYR A 509 6.77 45.28 -26.37
C TYR A 509 7.78 45.59 -27.53
N PRO A 510 7.99 44.75 -28.62
CA PRO A 510 7.12 43.69 -29.21
C PRO A 510 7.72 42.38 -29.83
N TYR A 511 6.88 41.32 -29.90
CA TYR A 511 6.56 40.31 -30.99
C TYR A 511 7.58 39.94 -32.13
N PRO A 512 7.54 38.72 -32.78
CA PRO A 512 6.89 37.42 -32.45
C PRO A 512 7.68 36.09 -32.75
N ASP A 513 7.00 34.97 -32.43
CA ASP A 513 6.95 33.66 -33.12
C ASP A 513 7.92 32.47 -32.84
N THR A 514 7.26 31.30 -32.65
CA THR A 514 7.70 29.88 -32.69
C THR A 514 8.47 29.21 -31.53
N ILE A 515 7.73 28.31 -30.84
CA ILE A 515 8.10 26.93 -30.42
C ILE A 515 9.05 26.70 -29.19
N ASN A 516 8.55 25.85 -28.26
CA ASN A 516 9.23 24.95 -27.28
C ASN A 516 9.66 25.36 -25.84
N THR A 517 9.11 24.59 -24.87
CA THR A 517 9.78 23.91 -23.72
C THR A 517 10.02 24.62 -22.34
N TYR A 518 9.35 24.08 -21.29
CA TYR A 518 9.66 23.92 -19.82
C TYR A 518 10.59 24.92 -19.08
N ASP A 519 10.33 25.39 -17.84
CA ASP A 519 10.17 24.71 -16.53
C ASP A 519 9.33 25.57 -15.55
N LYS A 520 8.62 25.11 -14.49
CA LYS A 520 8.75 24.03 -13.48
C LYS A 520 9.57 24.34 -12.21
N THR A 521 9.27 25.47 -11.55
CA THR A 521 9.77 25.80 -10.18
C THR A 521 8.66 25.80 -9.12
N ALA A 522 8.50 24.66 -8.42
CA ALA A 522 7.77 24.59 -7.16
C ALA A 522 8.16 23.31 -6.37
N LEU A 523 9.26 23.36 -5.58
CA LEU A 523 9.48 22.58 -4.33
C LEU A 523 10.91 22.73 -3.75
N LYS A 524 11.07 23.74 -2.88
CA LYS A 524 11.91 23.84 -1.67
C LYS A 524 11.09 24.75 -0.73
N GLU A 525 10.94 24.57 0.58
CA GLU A 525 11.77 23.88 1.57
C GLU A 525 10.98 23.54 2.84
N ALA A 526 11.47 22.55 3.61
CA ALA A 526 11.28 22.34 5.06
C ALA A 526 12.12 21.09 5.45
N VAL A 527 13.46 21.18 5.50
CA VAL A 527 14.27 21.70 6.62
C VAL A 527 14.16 20.83 7.89
N PHE A 528 15.12 19.93 8.03
CA PHE A 528 16.16 20.00 9.07
C PHE A 528 17.47 20.24 8.28
N ASP A 529 18.21 21.32 8.54
CA ASP A 529 19.33 21.43 9.50
C ASP A 529 20.49 20.47 9.15
N ASP A 530 21.75 20.91 9.04
CA ASP A 530 22.32 22.27 8.98
C ASP A 530 23.72 22.17 8.32
N ASP A 531 24.37 23.31 8.03
CA ASP A 531 25.81 23.43 7.68
C ASP A 531 26.38 22.55 6.53
N MET A 532 26.47 23.10 5.30
CA MET A 532 27.67 22.99 4.43
C MET A 532 27.64 23.83 3.12
N GLU A 533 26.75 24.81 2.95
CA GLU A 533 26.83 25.77 1.82
C GLU A 533 27.65 27.03 2.18
N GLN A 534 28.93 26.81 2.46
CA GLN A 534 29.97 27.81 2.19
C GLN A 534 31.06 27.15 1.33
N LEU A 535 31.04 27.41 0.01
CA LEU A 535 32.20 27.79 -0.80
C LEU A 535 31.86 27.84 -2.32
N ARG A 536 31.58 29.08 -2.77
CA ARG A 536 31.94 29.71 -4.06
C ARG A 536 31.86 28.93 -5.39
N ASP A 537 31.31 29.63 -6.38
CA ASP A 537 31.64 29.49 -7.80
C ASP A 537 33.14 29.33 -8.06
N VAL A 538 33.52 28.19 -8.63
CA VAL A 538 34.74 27.95 -9.38
C VAL A 538 34.34 27.03 -10.55
N PRO A 539 34.86 27.20 -11.78
CA PRO A 539 34.72 26.18 -12.80
C PRO A 539 35.53 24.97 -12.34
N ILE A 540 34.87 23.98 -11.75
CA ILE A 540 35.51 22.73 -11.33
C ILE A 540 35.78 21.95 -12.63
N ASP A 541 37.04 21.60 -12.87
CA ASP A 541 37.37 20.66 -13.94
C ASP A 541 36.65 19.35 -13.65
N HIS A 542 35.66 19.00 -14.48
CA HIS A 542 34.84 17.79 -14.29
C HIS A 542 35.67 16.50 -14.24
N SER A 543 36.92 16.52 -14.74
CA SER A 543 37.88 15.41 -14.61
C SER A 543 38.37 15.23 -13.17
N ASP A 544 38.73 16.31 -12.47
CA ASP A 544 39.19 16.26 -11.07
C ASP A 544 38.03 15.83 -10.14
N LEU A 545 36.82 16.35 -10.38
CA LEU A 545 35.63 15.92 -9.65
C LEU A 545 35.39 14.42 -9.81
N VAL A 546 35.49 13.89 -11.04
CA VAL A 546 35.33 12.45 -11.29
C VAL A 546 36.47 11.64 -10.68
N ALA A 547 37.71 12.14 -10.65
CA ALA A 547 38.81 11.46 -9.98
C ALA A 547 38.56 11.30 -8.46
N ASP A 548 38.07 12.33 -7.78
CA ASP A 548 37.71 12.26 -6.35
C ASP A 548 36.49 11.35 -6.09
N LEU A 549 35.47 11.40 -6.96
CA LEU A 549 34.32 10.49 -6.88
C LEU A 549 34.74 9.01 -7.04
N LEU A 550 35.63 8.71 -7.99
CA LEU A 550 36.13 7.35 -8.21
C LEU A 550 36.99 6.87 -7.04
N LYS A 551 37.79 7.76 -6.45
CA LYS A 551 38.57 7.47 -5.25
C LYS A 551 37.68 7.07 -4.07
N GLU A 552 36.58 7.79 -3.81
CA GLU A 552 35.66 7.41 -2.72
C GLU A 552 34.86 6.14 -3.03
N LEU A 553 34.46 5.91 -4.29
CA LEU A 553 33.81 4.66 -4.70
C LEU A 553 34.74 3.43 -4.60
N SER A 554 36.04 3.60 -4.84
CA SER A 554 37.05 2.53 -4.65
C SER A 554 37.29 2.16 -3.18
N ASN A 555 36.85 3.02 -2.25
CA ASN A 555 37.10 2.86 -0.84
C ASN A 555 35.97 2.05 -0.20
N HIS A 556 36.08 0.72 -0.12
CA HIS A 556 35.08 -0.15 0.52
C HIS A 556 35.09 -0.08 2.07
N ASN A 557 35.13 1.14 2.59
CA ASN A 557 35.16 1.53 3.99
C ASN A 557 33.76 1.49 4.64
N GLU A 558 33.65 1.86 5.92
CA GLU A 558 32.36 1.92 6.63
C GLU A 558 31.55 3.21 6.33
N ARG A 559 32.04 4.10 5.46
CA ARG A 559 31.43 5.40 5.16
C ARG A 559 30.34 5.28 4.10
N VAL A 560 29.23 4.66 4.50
CA VAL A 560 28.08 4.38 3.61
C VAL A 560 27.51 5.66 2.98
N GLU A 561 27.34 6.73 3.75
CA GLU A 561 26.72 7.98 3.25
C GLU A 561 27.62 8.78 2.28
N GLU A 562 28.94 8.78 2.48
CA GLU A 562 29.90 9.44 1.55
C GLU A 562 29.89 8.75 0.17
N ARG A 563 29.93 7.41 0.15
CA ARG A 563 29.91 6.61 -1.08
C ARG A 563 28.56 6.68 -1.81
N LYS A 564 27.47 6.79 -1.05
CA LYS A 564 26.12 7.07 -1.55
C LYS A 564 26.01 8.48 -2.14
N GLY A 565 26.64 9.48 -1.51
CA GLY A 565 26.82 10.83 -2.06
C GLY A 565 27.58 10.78 -3.40
N ALA A 566 28.69 10.04 -3.44
CA ALA A 566 29.50 9.89 -4.66
C ALA A 566 28.71 9.24 -5.81
N LEU A 567 27.86 8.23 -5.55
CA LEU A 567 26.95 7.66 -6.55
C LEU A 567 25.89 8.66 -7.04
N LEU A 568 25.42 9.58 -6.18
CA LEU A 568 24.45 10.60 -6.55
C LEU A 568 25.07 11.73 -7.38
N GLU A 569 26.29 12.17 -7.06
CA GLU A 569 27.03 13.13 -7.88
C GLU A 569 27.42 12.51 -9.24
N LEU A 570 27.90 11.27 -9.26
CA LEU A 570 28.14 10.53 -10.50
C LEU A 570 26.86 10.46 -11.37
N LEU A 571 25.69 10.27 -10.76
CA LEU A 571 24.40 10.31 -11.48
C LEU A 571 24.11 11.69 -12.11
N LYS A 572 24.53 12.81 -11.51
CA LYS A 572 24.42 14.13 -12.15
C LYS A 572 25.36 14.23 -13.35
N VAL A 573 26.61 13.80 -13.20
CA VAL A 573 27.61 13.76 -14.29
C VAL A 573 27.16 12.85 -15.45
N THR A 574 26.31 11.84 -15.23
CA THR A 574 25.71 11.07 -16.37
C THR A 574 24.71 11.87 -17.21
N ARG A 575 24.17 12.98 -16.71
CA ARG A 575 23.15 13.81 -17.36
C ARG A 575 23.75 15.05 -18.03
N GLU A 576 24.87 15.54 -17.49
CA GLU A 576 25.69 16.60 -18.06
C GLU A 576 26.67 15.96 -19.06
N ASP A 577 26.33 15.99 -20.36
CA ASP A 577 26.96 15.17 -21.42
C ASP A 577 28.38 15.63 -21.81
N SER A 578 29.30 15.55 -20.84
CA SER A 578 30.69 15.98 -20.88
C SER A 578 31.59 14.95 -21.57
N LEU A 579 31.55 14.93 -22.91
CA LEU A 579 32.18 13.90 -23.76
C LEU A 579 33.62 13.51 -23.37
N GLY A 580 34.47 14.48 -22.99
CA GLY A 580 35.88 14.23 -22.64
C GLY A 580 36.07 13.37 -21.39
N VAL A 581 35.30 13.62 -20.32
CA VAL A 581 35.34 12.86 -19.06
C VAL A 581 34.98 11.39 -19.30
N TRP A 582 34.02 11.15 -20.19
CA TRP A 582 33.56 9.82 -20.59
C TRP A 582 34.51 9.09 -21.55
N GLU A 583 35.46 9.77 -22.19
CA GLU A 583 36.52 9.13 -22.98
C GLU A 583 37.69 8.65 -22.10
N GLU A 584 38.05 9.43 -21.09
CA GLU A 584 39.14 9.11 -20.16
C GLU A 584 38.72 8.08 -19.10
N HIS A 585 37.60 8.32 -18.39
CA HIS A 585 37.30 7.60 -17.14
C HIS A 585 36.29 6.45 -17.25
N PHE A 586 35.61 6.27 -18.40
CA PHE A 586 34.49 5.29 -18.52
C PHE A 586 34.85 3.86 -18.08
N LYS A 587 36.08 3.39 -18.36
CA LYS A 587 36.52 2.04 -17.96
C LYS A 587 36.59 1.90 -16.43
N THR A 588 37.12 2.91 -15.76
CA THR A 588 37.28 2.97 -14.30
C THR A 588 35.91 3.15 -13.63
N ILE A 589 35.07 4.05 -14.17
CA ILE A 589 33.68 4.24 -13.75
C ILE A 589 32.91 2.91 -13.83
N LEU A 590 32.97 2.20 -14.96
CA LEU A 590 32.26 0.94 -15.15
C LEU A 590 32.79 -0.14 -14.21
N LEU A 591 34.11 -0.28 -14.04
CA LEU A 591 34.70 -1.27 -13.12
C LEU A 591 34.21 -1.04 -11.69
N LEU A 592 34.34 0.18 -11.16
CA LEU A 592 33.92 0.52 -9.80
C LEU A 592 32.40 0.42 -9.61
N LEU A 593 31.59 0.74 -10.62
CA LEU A 593 30.14 0.51 -10.57
C LEU A 593 29.77 -0.97 -10.53
N LEU A 594 30.54 -1.85 -11.17
CA LEU A 594 30.32 -3.30 -11.11
C LEU A 594 30.87 -3.92 -9.81
N GLU A 595 31.91 -3.35 -9.22
CA GLU A 595 32.44 -3.75 -7.90
C GLU A 595 31.52 -3.32 -6.75
N THR A 596 30.93 -2.11 -6.83
CA THR A 596 29.93 -1.62 -5.86
C THR A 596 28.59 -2.37 -5.90
N LEU A 597 28.34 -3.23 -6.90
CA LEU A 597 27.27 -4.25 -6.84
C LEU A 597 27.54 -5.32 -5.77
N GLY A 598 28.77 -5.44 -5.27
CA GLY A 598 29.14 -6.32 -4.16
C GLY A 598 29.12 -5.66 -2.79
N ASP A 599 28.62 -4.41 -2.66
CA ASP A 599 28.71 -3.69 -1.39
C ASP A 599 27.92 -4.33 -0.24
N LYS A 600 28.36 -4.11 1.00
CA LYS A 600 27.64 -4.56 2.21
C LYS A 600 26.24 -3.93 2.29
N ASP A 601 26.12 -2.65 1.94
CA ASP A 601 24.86 -1.90 2.06
C ASP A 601 23.95 -2.07 0.83
N HIS A 602 22.69 -2.43 1.05
CA HIS A 602 21.75 -2.69 -0.04
C HIS A 602 21.28 -1.42 -0.76
N SER A 603 21.34 -0.25 -0.12
CA SER A 603 20.98 1.02 -0.75
C SER A 603 22.07 1.46 -1.73
N ILE A 604 23.35 1.23 -1.40
CA ILE A 604 24.49 1.42 -2.32
C ILE A 604 24.36 0.50 -3.53
N ARG A 605 24.14 -0.81 -3.34
CA ARG A 605 23.96 -1.76 -4.46
C ARG A 605 22.80 -1.36 -5.38
N ALA A 606 21.66 -0.94 -4.80
CA ALA A 606 20.51 -0.47 -5.56
C ALA A 606 20.76 0.87 -6.29
N LEU A 607 21.59 1.76 -5.75
CA LEU A 607 21.98 3.01 -6.40
C LEU A 607 22.98 2.76 -7.53
N ALA A 608 23.98 1.89 -7.36
CA ALA A 608 24.94 1.53 -8.41
C ALA A 608 24.24 0.98 -9.66
N LEU A 609 23.21 0.12 -9.49
CA LEU A 609 22.34 -0.34 -10.59
C LEU A 609 21.58 0.79 -11.29
N ARG A 610 21.13 1.82 -10.55
CA ARG A 610 20.45 2.99 -11.14
C ARG A 610 21.41 3.88 -11.92
N VAL A 611 22.64 4.07 -11.44
CA VAL A 611 23.70 4.80 -12.16
C VAL A 611 24.06 4.04 -13.43
N LEU A 612 24.33 2.73 -13.33
CA LEU A 612 24.61 1.87 -14.49
C LEU A 612 23.52 1.98 -15.57
N ARG A 613 22.25 1.96 -15.16
CA ARG A 613 21.09 2.14 -16.05
C ARG A 613 21.10 3.49 -16.78
N GLU A 614 21.46 4.59 -16.10
CA GLU A 614 21.47 5.92 -16.74
C GLU A 614 22.64 6.05 -17.74
N ILE A 615 23.83 5.52 -17.42
CA ILE A 615 24.95 5.48 -18.37
C ILE A 615 24.58 4.65 -19.61
N LEU A 616 23.91 3.50 -19.42
CA LEU A 616 23.41 2.65 -20.51
C LEU A 616 22.38 3.32 -21.41
N ARG A 617 21.58 4.24 -20.84
CA ARG A 617 20.56 5.00 -21.58
C ARG A 617 21.19 6.12 -22.40
N ASN A 618 22.16 6.83 -21.83
CA ASN A 618 22.74 8.03 -22.45
C ASN A 618 23.89 7.69 -23.41
N GLN A 619 24.71 6.67 -23.11
CA GLN A 619 25.90 6.33 -23.89
C GLN A 619 25.99 4.83 -24.26
N PRO A 620 24.95 4.24 -24.90
CA PRO A 620 24.89 2.80 -25.21
C PRO A 620 26.05 2.30 -26.08
N ALA A 621 26.62 3.17 -26.93
CA ALA A 621 27.72 2.81 -27.82
C ALA A 621 29.01 2.40 -27.08
N ARG A 622 29.26 2.92 -25.86
CA ARG A 622 30.47 2.60 -25.08
C ARG A 622 30.45 1.17 -24.51
N PHE A 623 29.27 0.58 -24.33
CA PHE A 623 29.11 -0.77 -23.79
C PHE A 623 29.38 -1.91 -24.77
N LYS A 624 29.60 -1.64 -26.07
CA LYS A 624 29.83 -2.68 -27.10
C LYS A 624 30.93 -3.69 -26.72
N ASN A 625 32.02 -3.21 -26.11
CA ASN A 625 33.16 -4.05 -25.70
C ASN A 625 33.03 -4.62 -24.28
N TYR A 626 31.97 -4.24 -23.55
CA TYR A 626 31.75 -4.59 -22.14
C TYR A 626 30.39 -5.28 -21.91
N ALA A 627 29.67 -5.58 -22.99
CA ALA A 627 28.30 -6.12 -22.97
C ALA A 627 28.21 -7.41 -22.15
N GLU A 628 29.10 -8.36 -22.38
CA GLU A 628 29.12 -9.67 -21.71
C GLU A 628 29.26 -9.53 -20.17
N LEU A 629 30.30 -8.83 -19.73
CA LEU A 629 30.55 -8.57 -18.31
C LEU A 629 29.38 -7.81 -17.65
N THR A 630 28.83 -6.79 -18.33
CA THR A 630 27.75 -5.96 -17.79
C THR A 630 26.44 -6.75 -17.69
N ILE A 631 26.13 -7.59 -18.69
CA ILE A 631 24.98 -8.50 -18.68
C ILE A 631 25.12 -9.51 -17.54
N MET A 632 26.27 -10.20 -17.43
CA MET A 632 26.52 -11.16 -16.35
C MET A 632 26.33 -10.52 -14.97
N LYS A 633 26.99 -9.40 -14.69
CA LYS A 633 26.92 -8.73 -13.38
C LYS A 633 25.52 -8.20 -13.04
N THR A 634 24.77 -7.71 -14.02
CA THR A 634 23.38 -7.27 -13.82
C THR A 634 22.44 -8.45 -13.55
N LEU A 635 22.67 -9.59 -14.21
CA LEU A 635 21.90 -10.81 -13.94
C LEU A 635 22.27 -11.44 -12.58
N GLU A 636 23.55 -11.44 -12.20
CA GLU A 636 24.01 -11.86 -10.86
C GLU A 636 23.32 -11.08 -9.73
N ALA A 637 23.09 -9.77 -9.90
CA ALA A 637 22.40 -8.93 -8.92
C ALA A 637 20.93 -9.36 -8.64
N HIS A 638 20.34 -10.26 -9.44
CA HIS A 638 19.03 -10.85 -9.14
C HIS A 638 19.10 -11.91 -8.01
N LYS A 639 20.31 -12.36 -7.60
CA LYS A 639 20.53 -13.21 -6.42
C LYS A 639 20.47 -12.44 -5.08
N ASP A 640 20.29 -11.12 -5.10
CA ASP A 640 20.28 -10.31 -3.88
C ASP A 640 19.12 -10.67 -2.93
N SER A 641 19.37 -10.62 -1.63
CA SER A 641 18.36 -10.86 -0.59
C SER A 641 17.35 -9.71 -0.48
N HIS A 642 17.69 -8.50 -0.93
CA HIS A 642 16.84 -7.32 -0.86
C HIS A 642 16.08 -7.10 -2.18
N LYS A 643 14.74 -7.14 -2.09
CA LYS A 643 13.82 -6.92 -3.24
C LYS A 643 14.05 -5.59 -3.97
N GLU A 644 14.59 -4.57 -3.30
CA GLU A 644 14.92 -3.28 -3.93
C GLU A 644 16.08 -3.37 -4.93
N VAL A 645 17.11 -4.15 -4.61
CA VAL A 645 18.25 -4.41 -5.50
C VAL A 645 17.78 -5.24 -6.68
N VAL A 646 17.00 -6.29 -6.44
CA VAL A 646 16.40 -7.13 -7.50
C VAL A 646 15.54 -6.30 -8.46
N ARG A 647 14.72 -5.35 -7.96
CA ARG A 647 13.96 -4.42 -8.82
C ARG A 647 14.87 -3.51 -9.63
N ALA A 648 15.91 -2.94 -9.04
CA ALA A 648 16.88 -2.11 -9.75
C ALA A 648 17.64 -2.91 -10.83
N ALA A 649 17.92 -4.19 -10.57
CA ALA A 649 18.59 -5.09 -11.50
C ALA A 649 17.69 -5.46 -12.69
N GLU A 650 16.40 -5.72 -12.46
CA GLU A 650 15.41 -5.95 -13.52
C GLU A 650 15.25 -4.71 -14.42
N GLU A 651 15.18 -3.51 -13.82
CA GLU A 651 15.13 -2.24 -14.55
C GLU A 651 16.41 -2.02 -15.40
N ALA A 652 17.60 -2.29 -14.84
CA ALA A 652 18.86 -2.21 -15.57
C ALA A 652 18.96 -3.25 -16.70
N ALA A 653 18.50 -4.49 -16.47
CA ALA A 653 18.46 -5.56 -17.49
C ALA A 653 17.52 -5.21 -18.66
N SER A 654 16.37 -4.60 -18.39
CA SER A 654 15.46 -4.12 -19.43
C SER A 654 16.08 -2.97 -20.26
N THR A 655 16.88 -2.09 -19.64
CA THR A 655 17.64 -1.06 -20.37
C THR A 655 18.78 -1.68 -21.18
N LEU A 656 19.54 -2.64 -20.64
CA LEU A 656 20.56 -3.39 -21.39
C LEU A 656 19.99 -4.03 -22.66
N ALA A 657 18.84 -4.69 -22.56
CA ALA A 657 18.13 -5.31 -23.69
C ALA A 657 17.67 -4.29 -24.76
N SER A 658 17.56 -3.02 -24.38
CA SER A 658 17.20 -1.90 -25.27
C SER A 658 18.43 -1.17 -25.84
N SER A 659 19.53 -1.15 -25.11
CA SER A 659 20.75 -0.39 -25.44
C SER A 659 21.79 -1.18 -26.24
N ILE A 660 21.89 -2.50 -26.05
CA ILE A 660 22.89 -3.36 -26.71
C ILE A 660 22.31 -3.98 -28.00
N HIS A 661 23.20 -4.37 -28.93
CA HIS A 661 22.81 -5.02 -30.19
C HIS A 661 22.16 -6.38 -29.93
N PRO A 662 20.95 -6.69 -30.49
CA PRO A 662 20.20 -7.90 -30.15
C PRO A 662 20.99 -9.20 -30.29
N GLU A 663 21.77 -9.35 -31.37
CA GLU A 663 22.57 -10.55 -31.64
C GLU A 663 23.68 -10.75 -30.60
N GLN A 664 24.25 -9.66 -30.06
CA GLN A 664 25.30 -9.72 -29.03
C GLN A 664 24.68 -10.05 -27.66
N CYS A 665 23.49 -9.53 -27.35
CA CYS A 665 22.74 -9.96 -26.18
C CYS A 665 22.41 -11.46 -26.23
N ILE A 666 21.88 -11.96 -27.36
CA ILE A 666 21.47 -13.36 -27.50
C ILE A 666 22.66 -14.31 -27.30
N LYS A 667 23.83 -14.00 -27.88
CA LYS A 667 25.07 -14.78 -27.72
C LYS A 667 25.50 -14.93 -26.25
N VAL A 668 25.30 -13.90 -25.43
CA VAL A 668 25.61 -13.94 -23.98
C VAL A 668 24.50 -14.62 -23.18
N LEU A 669 23.23 -14.39 -23.54
CA LEU A 669 22.08 -14.90 -22.81
C LEU A 669 21.87 -16.41 -22.98
N CYS A 670 22.08 -16.98 -24.17
CA CYS A 670 21.83 -18.40 -24.40
C CYS A 670 22.62 -19.35 -23.48
N PRO A 671 23.94 -19.20 -23.28
CA PRO A 671 24.70 -19.99 -22.31
C PRO A 671 24.21 -19.80 -20.87
N ILE A 672 23.87 -18.57 -20.47
CA ILE A 672 23.40 -18.27 -19.10
C ILE A 672 22.05 -18.94 -18.83
N ILE A 673 21.11 -18.93 -19.79
CA ILE A 673 19.80 -19.57 -19.65
C ILE A 673 19.93 -21.09 -19.47
N GLN A 674 20.91 -21.72 -20.12
CA GLN A 674 21.11 -23.17 -20.04
C GLN A 674 21.89 -23.62 -18.80
N THR A 675 22.80 -22.78 -18.27
CA THR A 675 23.75 -23.18 -17.22
C THR A 675 23.50 -22.55 -15.86
N ALA A 676 22.77 -21.44 -15.77
CA ALA A 676 22.56 -20.75 -14.51
C ALA A 676 21.34 -21.28 -13.74
N ASP A 677 21.46 -21.29 -12.41
CA ASP A 677 20.36 -21.60 -11.51
C ASP A 677 19.38 -20.43 -11.37
N TYR A 678 18.22 -20.73 -10.77
CA TYR A 678 17.28 -19.71 -10.29
C TYR A 678 17.96 -18.82 -9.23
N PRO A 679 17.77 -17.48 -9.25
CA PRO A 679 16.90 -16.69 -10.13
C PRO A 679 17.59 -16.11 -11.39
N ILE A 680 18.86 -16.43 -11.66
CA ILE A 680 19.61 -15.84 -12.79
C ILE A 680 19.01 -16.26 -14.14
N ASN A 681 18.67 -17.54 -14.30
CA ASN A 681 18.05 -18.04 -15.54
C ASN A 681 16.70 -17.35 -15.84
N LEU A 682 15.86 -17.11 -14.82
CA LEU A 682 14.62 -16.36 -14.95
C LEU A 682 14.88 -14.94 -15.49
N ALA A 683 15.82 -14.22 -14.89
CA ALA A 683 16.18 -12.87 -15.32
C ALA A 683 16.71 -12.87 -16.76
N ALA A 684 17.54 -13.86 -17.12
CA ALA A 684 18.08 -14.01 -18.47
C ALA A 684 16.98 -14.29 -19.51
N ILE A 685 15.99 -15.14 -19.21
CA ILE A 685 14.85 -15.42 -20.10
C ILE A 685 13.97 -14.17 -20.30
N LYS A 686 13.68 -13.42 -19.23
CA LYS A 686 12.94 -12.14 -19.35
C LYS A 686 13.69 -11.13 -20.21
N MET A 687 15.00 -10.99 -19.98
CA MET A 687 15.86 -10.13 -20.76
C MET A 687 15.90 -10.55 -22.23
N GLN A 688 16.00 -11.86 -22.51
CA GLN A 688 15.93 -12.41 -23.87
C GLN A 688 14.58 -12.12 -24.53
N THR A 689 13.46 -12.19 -23.80
CA THR A 689 12.12 -11.81 -24.30
C THR A 689 12.12 -10.37 -24.82
N LYS A 690 12.71 -9.42 -24.07
CA LYS A 690 12.83 -8.02 -24.47
C LYS A 690 13.77 -7.80 -25.67
N VAL A 691 14.76 -8.66 -25.86
CA VAL A 691 15.63 -8.64 -27.05
C VAL A 691 14.89 -9.18 -28.28
N VAL A 692 14.08 -10.24 -28.12
CA VAL A 692 13.25 -10.83 -29.18
C VAL A 692 12.22 -9.84 -29.71
N GLU A 693 11.66 -8.97 -28.87
CA GLU A 693 10.74 -7.90 -29.29
C GLU A 693 11.39 -6.84 -30.22
N ARG A 694 12.72 -6.83 -30.37
CA ARG A 694 13.47 -5.80 -31.12
C ARG A 694 14.28 -6.32 -32.31
N ILE A 695 14.47 -7.64 -32.43
CA ILE A 695 15.32 -8.23 -33.46
C ILE A 695 14.57 -8.36 -34.81
N ALA A 696 15.27 -8.17 -35.92
CA ALA A 696 14.72 -8.39 -37.24
C ALA A 696 14.37 -9.87 -37.46
N ARG A 697 13.28 -10.15 -38.19
CA ARG A 697 12.78 -11.50 -38.49
C ARG A 697 13.87 -12.43 -39.02
N GLU A 698 14.69 -11.93 -39.95
CA GLU A 698 15.75 -12.70 -40.60
C GLU A 698 16.89 -13.08 -39.63
N SER A 699 17.38 -12.13 -38.83
CA SER A 699 18.38 -12.42 -37.77
C SER A 699 17.84 -13.38 -36.71
N LEU A 700 16.55 -13.28 -36.35
CA LEU A 700 15.94 -14.18 -35.38
C LEU A 700 15.90 -15.64 -35.89
N LEU A 701 15.54 -15.85 -37.16
CA LEU A 701 15.53 -17.18 -37.78
C LEU A 701 16.90 -17.86 -37.72
N GLN A 702 17.98 -17.11 -37.93
CA GLN A 702 19.35 -17.63 -37.84
C GLN A 702 19.74 -18.05 -36.41
N LEU A 703 19.19 -17.36 -35.39
CA LEU A 703 19.51 -17.59 -33.97
C LEU A 703 18.56 -18.59 -33.27
N LEU A 704 17.50 -19.08 -33.93
CA LEU A 704 16.56 -20.04 -33.32
C LEU A 704 17.25 -21.31 -32.81
N ALA A 705 18.26 -21.81 -33.52
CA ALA A 705 19.00 -23.01 -33.14
C ALA A 705 19.68 -22.88 -31.76
N ASP A 706 20.12 -21.67 -31.40
CA ASP A 706 20.80 -21.38 -30.14
C ASP A 706 19.81 -21.02 -29.02
N ILE A 707 18.71 -20.33 -29.36
CA ILE A 707 17.71 -19.85 -28.40
C ILE A 707 16.81 -20.98 -27.89
N ILE A 708 16.29 -21.81 -28.80
CA ILE A 708 15.22 -22.77 -28.49
C ILE A 708 15.64 -23.82 -27.43
N PRO A 709 16.84 -24.42 -27.45
CA PRO A 709 17.25 -25.39 -26.44
C PRO A 709 17.15 -24.86 -25.00
N GLY A 710 17.57 -23.61 -24.77
CA GLY A 710 17.48 -22.97 -23.45
C GLY A 710 16.04 -22.68 -23.03
N LEU A 711 15.17 -22.29 -23.96
CA LEU A 711 13.74 -22.08 -23.65
C LEU A 711 12.99 -23.38 -23.39
N LEU A 712 13.33 -24.47 -24.07
CA LEU A 712 12.77 -25.79 -23.80
C LEU A 712 13.20 -26.32 -22.42
N GLN A 713 14.49 -26.18 -22.08
CA GLN A 713 14.99 -26.50 -20.74
C GLN A 713 14.31 -25.65 -19.64
N GLY A 714 14.09 -24.36 -19.91
CA GLY A 714 13.37 -23.47 -18.98
C GLY A 714 11.87 -23.81 -18.83
N TYR A 715 11.20 -24.29 -19.89
CA TYR A 715 9.82 -24.78 -19.84
C TYR A 715 9.69 -26.07 -19.01
N ASP A 716 10.78 -26.81 -18.85
CA ASP A 716 10.86 -28.06 -18.08
C ASP A 716 11.53 -27.88 -16.70
N ASN A 717 11.86 -26.64 -16.33
CA ASN A 717 12.48 -26.29 -15.06
C ASN A 717 11.57 -26.56 -13.84
N THR A 718 12.15 -26.79 -12.66
CA THR A 718 11.41 -27.00 -11.40
C THR A 718 10.63 -25.77 -10.95
N GLU A 719 11.13 -24.56 -11.25
CA GLU A 719 10.52 -23.29 -10.86
C GLU A 719 9.40 -22.86 -11.79
N SER A 720 8.20 -22.61 -11.25
CA SER A 720 7.02 -22.20 -12.02
C SER A 720 7.19 -20.84 -12.72
N SER A 721 7.95 -19.94 -12.10
CA SER A 721 8.32 -18.63 -12.63
C SER A 721 9.18 -18.74 -13.89
N VAL A 722 10.18 -19.63 -13.88
CA VAL A 722 11.05 -19.94 -15.04
C VAL A 722 10.20 -20.53 -16.16
N ARG A 723 9.36 -21.55 -15.88
CA ARG A 723 8.46 -22.14 -16.89
C ARG A 723 7.55 -21.10 -17.53
N LYS A 724 6.97 -20.19 -16.75
CA LYS A 724 6.10 -19.11 -17.24
C LYS A 724 6.87 -18.11 -18.12
N ALA A 725 8.09 -17.74 -17.74
CA ALA A 725 8.94 -16.85 -18.53
C ALA A 725 9.35 -17.50 -19.87
N SER A 726 9.71 -18.79 -19.87
CA SER A 726 10.03 -19.52 -21.11
C SER A 726 8.84 -19.56 -22.07
N VAL A 727 7.62 -19.79 -21.57
CA VAL A 727 6.40 -19.72 -22.39
C VAL A 727 6.20 -18.33 -22.98
N PHE A 728 6.37 -17.26 -22.20
CA PHE A 728 6.26 -15.90 -22.75
C PHE A 728 7.33 -15.57 -23.79
N CYS A 729 8.58 -16.02 -23.60
CA CYS A 729 9.63 -15.85 -24.60
C CYS A 729 9.31 -16.61 -25.90
N LEU A 730 8.76 -17.83 -25.81
CA LEU A 730 8.30 -18.59 -26.99
C LEU A 730 7.12 -17.91 -27.71
N VAL A 731 6.20 -17.27 -26.96
CA VAL A 731 5.11 -16.48 -27.54
C VAL A 731 5.64 -15.22 -28.24
N ALA A 732 6.63 -14.54 -27.65
CA ALA A 732 7.29 -13.39 -28.28
C ALA A 732 8.01 -13.79 -29.58
N ILE A 733 8.73 -14.91 -29.60
CA ILE A 733 9.34 -15.44 -30.83
C ILE A 733 8.25 -15.71 -31.87
N TYR A 734 7.17 -16.40 -31.49
CA TYR A 734 6.04 -16.66 -32.39
C TYR A 734 5.41 -15.37 -32.94
N SER A 735 5.36 -14.26 -32.19
CA SER A 735 4.85 -12.99 -32.72
C SER A 735 5.72 -12.35 -33.82
N VAL A 736 7.00 -12.72 -33.92
CA VAL A 736 7.93 -12.17 -34.92
C VAL A 736 8.05 -13.06 -36.16
N ILE A 737 8.16 -14.39 -35.99
CA ILE A 737 8.35 -15.34 -37.11
C ILE A 737 7.11 -16.14 -37.49
N GLY A 738 6.11 -16.22 -36.60
CA GLY A 738 4.88 -16.98 -36.81
C GLY A 738 5.07 -18.50 -36.88
N GLU A 739 4.43 -19.11 -37.87
CA GLU A 739 4.36 -20.56 -38.07
C GLU A 739 5.73 -21.23 -38.26
N GLU A 740 6.75 -20.49 -38.70
CA GLU A 740 8.15 -20.96 -38.86
C GLU A 740 8.80 -21.40 -37.53
N LEU A 741 8.21 -21.07 -36.37
CA LEU A 741 8.64 -21.60 -35.08
C LEU A 741 8.33 -23.11 -34.92
N LYS A 742 7.26 -23.62 -35.55
CA LYS A 742 6.72 -24.96 -35.27
C LYS A 742 7.70 -26.13 -35.48
N PRO A 743 8.56 -26.16 -36.53
CA PRO A 743 9.55 -27.23 -36.70
C PRO A 743 10.52 -27.36 -35.52
N HIS A 744 10.89 -26.25 -34.89
CA HIS A 744 11.82 -26.22 -33.75
C HIS A 744 11.18 -26.69 -32.43
N LEU A 745 9.85 -26.81 -32.37
CA LEU A 745 9.10 -27.20 -31.17
C LEU A 745 8.76 -28.70 -31.11
N ALA A 746 9.29 -29.52 -32.02
CA ALA A 746 9.00 -30.95 -32.12
C ALA A 746 9.35 -31.76 -30.85
N GLN A 747 10.20 -31.22 -29.98
CA GLN A 747 10.59 -31.84 -28.69
C GLN A 747 9.54 -31.63 -27.58
N LEU A 748 8.56 -30.73 -27.74
CA LEU A 748 7.51 -30.50 -26.74
C LEU A 748 6.46 -31.60 -26.73
N THR A 749 6.06 -32.04 -25.54
CA THR A 749 4.92 -32.95 -25.39
C THR A 749 3.62 -32.29 -25.85
N GLY A 750 2.67 -33.09 -26.35
CA GLY A 750 1.42 -32.57 -26.91
C GLY A 750 0.59 -31.68 -25.97
N SER A 751 0.70 -31.89 -24.65
CA SER A 751 0.07 -31.03 -23.64
C SER A 751 0.76 -29.67 -23.52
N LYS A 752 2.10 -29.62 -23.51
CA LYS A 752 2.88 -28.37 -23.49
C LYS A 752 2.67 -27.56 -24.77
N MET A 753 2.55 -28.25 -25.91
CA MET A 753 2.22 -27.62 -27.19
C MET A 753 0.79 -27.06 -27.21
N LYS A 754 -0.20 -27.77 -26.65
CA LYS A 754 -1.56 -27.22 -26.48
C LYS A 754 -1.58 -25.97 -25.60
N LEU A 755 -0.84 -25.97 -24.49
CA LEU A 755 -0.75 -24.81 -23.61
C LEU A 755 -0.09 -23.60 -24.30
N LEU A 756 1.01 -23.80 -25.02
CA LEU A 756 1.66 -22.73 -25.79
C LEU A 756 0.72 -22.15 -26.86
N ASN A 757 -0.01 -23.00 -27.60
CA ASN A 757 -1.02 -22.55 -28.56
C ASN A 757 -2.16 -21.74 -27.91
N LEU A 758 -2.54 -22.03 -26.66
CA LEU A 758 -3.52 -21.24 -25.92
C LEU A 758 -2.99 -19.84 -25.60
N TYR A 759 -1.73 -19.73 -25.16
CA TYR A 759 -1.08 -18.44 -24.90
C TYR A 759 -0.88 -17.62 -26.19
N ILE A 760 -0.50 -18.26 -27.30
CA ILE A 760 -0.41 -17.64 -28.63
C ILE A 760 -1.77 -17.04 -29.03
N LYS A 761 -2.86 -17.83 -28.93
CA LYS A 761 -4.22 -17.34 -29.24
C LYS A 761 -4.62 -16.16 -28.34
N ARG A 762 -4.33 -16.23 -27.04
CA ARG A 762 -4.59 -15.14 -26.10
C ARG A 762 -3.85 -13.86 -26.50
N ALA A 763 -2.55 -13.96 -26.80
CA ALA A 763 -1.73 -12.83 -27.25
C ALA A 763 -2.26 -12.20 -28.55
N GLN A 764 -2.68 -13.03 -29.52
CA GLN A 764 -3.30 -12.57 -30.76
C GLN A 764 -4.62 -11.80 -30.50
N THR A 765 -5.48 -12.29 -29.59
CA THR A 765 -6.73 -11.58 -29.25
C THR A 765 -6.51 -10.23 -28.54
N THR A 766 -5.46 -10.08 -27.72
CA THR A 766 -5.11 -8.77 -27.14
C THR A 766 -4.64 -7.77 -28.20
N ASN A 767 -3.84 -8.20 -29.18
CA ASN A 767 -3.32 -7.31 -30.23
C ASN A 767 -4.37 -6.93 -31.29
N SER A 768 -5.43 -7.72 -31.47
CA SER A 768 -6.54 -7.35 -32.36
C SER A 768 -7.49 -6.30 -31.75
N ASN A 769 -7.55 -6.18 -30.41
CA ASN A 769 -8.34 -5.12 -29.75
C ASN A 769 -7.61 -3.77 -29.71
N SER A 770 -6.29 -3.72 -29.89
CA SER A 770 -5.52 -2.48 -29.99
C SER A 770 -5.44 -1.88 -31.39
N SER A 771 -6.04 -2.53 -32.40
CA SER A 771 -5.97 -2.15 -33.82
C SER A 771 -7.34 -1.84 -34.45
N SER A 772 -8.42 -1.85 -33.67
CA SER A 772 -9.81 -1.74 -34.16
C SER A 772 -10.56 -0.50 -33.63
N SER A 773 -9.94 0.69 -33.67
CA SER A 773 -10.55 1.96 -33.26
C SER A 773 -10.43 3.11 -34.28
N SER A 774 -10.05 2.83 -35.52
CA SER A 774 -9.94 3.83 -36.59
C SER A 774 -10.35 3.26 -37.95
N ASP A 775 -11.66 3.19 -38.23
CA ASP A 775 -12.22 3.19 -39.59
C ASP A 775 -13.76 3.26 -39.59
N VAL A 776 -14.32 4.46 -39.37
CA VAL A 776 -15.69 4.81 -39.80
C VAL A 776 -15.76 6.30 -40.15
N SER A 777 -15.57 6.66 -41.43
CA SER A 777 -16.33 7.73 -42.14
C SER A 777 -15.68 8.19 -43.46
N THR A 778 -16.01 7.53 -44.58
CA THR A 778 -16.18 8.19 -45.91
C THR A 778 -16.77 7.21 -46.92
N HIS A 779 -18.08 7.31 -47.20
CA HIS A 779 -18.66 7.39 -48.55
C HIS A 779 -20.19 7.18 -48.51
N SER A 780 -20.89 8.02 -49.30
CA SER A 780 -22.35 8.09 -49.53
C SER A 780 -23.19 8.69 -48.39
#